data_AF-A0AAV1D526-F1
#
_entry.id   AF-A0AAV1D526-F1
#
_cell.length_a   1.000
_cell.length_b   1.000
_cell.length_c   1.000
_cell.angle_alpha   90.00
_cell.angle_beta   90.00
_cell.angle_gamma   90.00
#
_symmetry.space_group_name_H-M   'P 1'
#
loop_
_entity.id
_entity.type
_entity.pdbx_description
1 polymer ?
#
loop_
_entity_poly.entity_id
_entity_poly.type
_entity_poly.pdbx_seq_one_letter_code
_entity_poly.pdbx_strand_id
1 'polypeptide(L)'
;MTLISCFSEPMILLQHIVAACGGKKKGDSNKKMIKGTVVLITKDVLDYNDFFGDALSNIREEVDEFVGQQVSLQLISAVRADPAENGGRGKLGNLAYLEDVITTKTQAVVGESAFSVSFEWDEEELGIPGAFIINNFHHREFFLKNVILEDASSGEGHRIVFLCNSWVYPAKNYTYDRVFFSNQTYLPSEMPKPLLPFREEELKNLRGDGTGERQEWDRVYDYAYYNDLGDPDKGTTYVRPVLGGSPEYPYPRRGRTGRPPTKTDPKSESRLPVINGINIYVPRDERFGHLKMSDFIAYALKSAAQVFLPEFESLISHGKLDKDYDNLEEIYRIYEDRPDDQPAPTNDDGLLRSISGSINSEILKELLRNDKEKNPKFPVPKVIKGDKSAWKTDAEFCRQMVAGVNPVIISLLKEFPPRSKLNPEIYGKQDSTITREQVENMLDGLTVDKAMETNRLFILDHHDSLMPYVRRINATSTKIYATRTLLFLQEDGTLKPLAIELSLPNPNGDEFGAVSKVYTPGGNGVEGSLWQLAKTYVAVNDSGVHQLISHWLHTHAVIEPIVIATNRQLSVVHPIHKLLHPHFRDTMTINALARQTLTNAGGFIESTVFPGKYAMEMSAVLYKDWVFPEHALPADLIKR
;
A
#
# COMPACT_ATOMS: atom_id res chain seq x y z
N MET A 1 -58.65 9.80 32.52
CA MET A 1 -58.23 8.85 33.57
C MET A 1 -56.94 9.40 34.17
N THR A 2 -57.03 10.41 35.04
CA THR A 2 -57.19 10.32 36.52
C THR A 2 -55.82 10.02 37.15
N LEU A 3 -55.02 11.06 37.44
CA LEU A 3 -54.84 11.74 38.77
C LEU A 3 -53.68 11.08 39.55
N ILE A 4 -52.67 11.77 40.10
CA ILE A 4 -52.62 12.71 41.25
C ILE A 4 -51.19 13.35 41.21
N SER A 5 -50.95 14.67 40.97
CA SER A 5 -50.80 15.83 41.90
C SER A 5 -49.77 15.66 43.05
N CYS A 6 -49.03 16.61 43.63
CA CYS A 6 -48.76 18.05 43.52
C CYS A 6 -47.67 18.39 44.58
N PHE A 7 -47.28 19.66 44.66
CA PHE A 7 -46.45 20.38 45.65
C PHE A 7 -44.94 20.36 45.38
N SER A 8 -44.15 21.44 45.38
CA SER A 8 -44.25 22.91 45.37
C SER A 8 -42.89 23.40 45.93
N GLU A 9 -42.24 24.36 45.29
CA GLU A 9 -41.08 25.12 45.82
C GLU A 9 -41.33 25.66 47.24
N PRO A 10 -40.28 25.88 48.09
CA PRO A 10 -39.58 27.18 48.05
C PRO A 10 -38.06 27.16 48.40
N MET A 11 -37.41 28.31 48.11
CA MET A 11 -36.09 28.81 48.56
C MET A 11 -34.86 28.29 47.80
N ILE A 12 -34.20 29.02 46.88
CA ILE A 12 -33.86 30.46 46.84
C ILE A 12 -33.51 31.02 48.22
N LEU A 13 -32.47 30.48 48.89
CA LEU A 13 -31.70 31.25 49.90
C LEU A 13 -30.39 30.58 50.39
N LEU A 14 -29.68 29.77 49.60
CA LEU A 14 -28.40 29.18 50.06
C LEU A 14 -27.22 29.26 49.07
N GLN A 15 -27.32 30.09 48.03
CA GLN A 15 -26.21 30.37 47.10
C GLN A 15 -25.63 31.81 47.24
N HIS A 16 -26.13 32.62 48.18
CA HIS A 16 -25.66 34.00 48.38
C HIS A 16 -24.83 34.24 49.66
N ILE A 17 -24.37 33.21 50.40
CA ILE A 17 -23.63 33.40 51.67
C ILE A 17 -22.22 32.76 51.72
N VAL A 18 -21.60 32.42 50.58
CA VAL A 18 -20.14 32.08 50.56
C VAL A 18 -19.32 32.99 49.64
N ALA A 19 -19.95 34.00 49.01
CA ALA A 19 -19.27 35.03 48.21
C ALA A 19 -18.93 36.32 49.00
N ALA A 20 -18.93 36.26 50.34
CA ALA A 20 -18.64 37.41 51.19
C ALA A 20 -17.75 37.01 52.38
N CYS A 21 -16.45 36.77 52.11
CA CYS A 21 -15.32 37.04 53.01
C CYS A 21 -14.03 36.48 52.39
N GLY A 22 -13.20 37.36 51.83
CA GLY A 22 -11.90 36.96 51.29
C GLY A 22 -11.31 38.00 50.35
N GLY A 23 -11.05 39.20 50.84
CA GLY A 23 -10.36 40.23 50.07
C GLY A 23 -8.97 39.77 49.64
N LYS A 24 -8.73 39.74 48.32
CA LYS A 24 -7.39 39.83 47.74
C LYS A 24 -7.39 40.90 46.64
N LYS A 25 -6.30 41.66 46.66
CA LYS A 25 -6.06 42.93 45.98
C LYS A 25 -6.31 42.82 44.46
N LYS A 26 -7.08 43.79 43.93
CA LYS A 26 -7.13 44.13 42.51
C LYS A 26 -5.75 44.60 42.07
N GLY A 27 -5.20 43.90 41.09
CA GLY A 27 -3.94 44.24 40.45
C GLY A 27 -3.44 43.05 39.66
N ASP A 28 -4.15 42.68 38.59
CA ASP A 28 -3.47 42.17 37.40
C ASP A 28 -4.34 42.32 36.16
N SER A 29 -3.69 42.56 35.04
CA SER A 29 -4.26 42.78 33.71
C SER A 29 -5.21 41.65 33.28
N ASN A 30 -6.32 42.01 32.63
CA ASN A 30 -7.31 41.07 32.11
C ASN A 30 -6.74 40.40 30.84
N LYS A 31 -5.82 39.44 31.00
CA LYS A 31 -5.17 38.72 29.89
C LYS A 31 -6.22 37.95 29.10
N LYS A 32 -6.35 38.23 27.80
CA LYS A 32 -7.25 37.49 26.89
C LYS A 32 -6.70 36.08 26.68
N MET A 33 -7.53 35.07 26.93
CA MET A 33 -7.15 33.65 26.83
C MET A 33 -7.95 32.98 25.73
N ILE A 34 -7.27 32.28 24.81
CA ILE A 34 -7.91 31.36 23.86
C ILE A 34 -7.91 29.96 24.49
N LYS A 35 -9.08 29.33 24.53
CA LYS A 35 -9.22 27.94 24.98
C LYS A 35 -9.05 27.00 23.79
N GLY A 36 -8.25 25.95 23.99
CA GLY A 36 -8.01 24.92 22.99
C GLY A 36 -8.34 23.54 23.53
N THR A 37 -8.70 22.65 22.60
CA THR A 37 -8.81 21.20 22.81
C THR A 37 -7.78 20.51 21.92
N VAL A 38 -6.93 19.67 22.51
CA VAL A 38 -5.95 18.85 21.80
C VAL A 38 -6.41 17.40 21.87
N VAL A 39 -6.55 16.75 20.72
CA VAL A 39 -6.92 15.33 20.64
C VAL A 39 -5.72 14.51 20.18
N LEU A 40 -5.29 13.56 21.01
CA LEU A 40 -4.19 12.65 20.73
C LEU A 40 -4.56 11.20 21.03
N ILE A 41 -3.77 10.28 20.49
CA ILE A 41 -3.87 8.83 20.72
C ILE A 41 -2.50 8.35 21.20
N THR A 42 -2.46 7.63 22.31
CA THR A 42 -1.22 7.01 22.82
C THR A 42 -0.90 5.75 22.03
N LYS A 43 0.38 5.40 21.94
CA LYS A 43 0.85 4.25 21.18
C LYS A 43 0.17 2.94 21.63
N ASP A 44 0.13 2.71 22.94
CA ASP A 44 -0.36 1.46 23.54
C ASP A 44 -1.85 1.17 23.23
N VAL A 45 -2.63 2.22 22.96
CA VAL A 45 -4.04 2.10 22.59
C VAL A 45 -4.24 1.76 21.11
N LEU A 46 -3.30 2.12 20.24
CA LEU A 46 -3.26 1.59 18.89
C LEU A 46 -2.86 0.09 18.89
N ASP A 47 -2.14 -0.36 19.92
CA ASP A 47 -1.68 -1.75 20.08
C ASP A 47 -2.72 -2.70 20.74
N TYR A 48 -3.64 -2.20 21.57
CA TYR A 48 -4.59 -3.00 22.36
C TYR A 48 -6.06 -2.60 22.13
N ASN A 49 -6.70 -3.14 21.09
CA ASN A 49 -8.14 -2.92 20.87
C ASN A 49 -9.06 -4.11 21.20
N ASP A 50 -8.58 -5.21 21.82
CA ASP A 50 -9.49 -6.20 22.43
C ASP A 50 -9.15 -6.51 23.89
N PHE A 51 -9.64 -5.68 24.82
CA PHE A 51 -10.07 -6.13 26.15
C PHE A 51 -10.85 -5.01 26.87
N PHE A 52 -12.17 -4.98 26.69
CA PHE A 52 -13.02 -3.93 27.28
C PHE A 52 -13.50 -4.34 28.68
N GLY A 53 -12.82 -3.81 29.70
CA GLY A 53 -13.23 -3.88 31.10
C GLY A 53 -12.25 -3.13 32.02
N ASP A 54 -11.00 -3.58 32.06
CA ASP A 54 -9.94 -3.06 32.96
C ASP A 54 -9.01 -2.00 32.31
N ALA A 55 -9.10 -1.77 31.00
CA ALA A 55 -8.19 -0.86 30.29
C ALA A 55 -8.45 0.64 30.54
N LEU A 56 -9.66 1.04 30.93
CA LEU A 56 -10.04 2.45 31.07
C LEU A 56 -9.38 3.15 32.28
N SER A 57 -9.01 2.41 33.34
CA SER A 57 -8.25 2.97 34.46
C SER A 57 -6.78 3.16 34.12
N ASN A 58 -6.17 2.21 33.40
CA ASN A 58 -4.75 2.27 33.02
C ASN A 58 -4.49 3.32 31.94
N ILE A 59 -5.42 3.50 30.99
CA ILE A 59 -5.33 4.58 29.98
C ILE A 59 -5.35 5.96 30.66
N ARG A 60 -6.07 6.13 31.76
CA ARG A 60 -6.12 7.42 32.46
C ARG A 60 -4.77 7.77 33.12
N GLU A 61 -4.14 6.80 33.78
CA GLU A 61 -2.81 6.99 34.40
C GLU A 61 -1.73 7.29 33.35
N GLU A 62 -1.73 6.62 32.19
CA GLU A 62 -0.76 6.88 31.11
C GLU A 62 -0.97 8.22 30.39
N VAL A 63 -2.20 8.71 30.32
CA VAL A 63 -2.54 9.95 29.61
C VAL A 63 -2.26 11.19 30.49
N ASP A 64 -2.36 11.06 31.81
CA ASP A 64 -1.91 12.10 32.77
C ASP A 64 -0.39 12.34 32.69
N GLU A 65 0.42 11.41 32.15
CA GLU A 65 1.86 11.61 31.95
C GLU A 65 2.20 12.70 30.91
N PHE A 66 1.26 13.10 30.05
CA PHE A 66 1.47 14.15 29.05
C PHE A 66 1.20 15.58 29.58
N VAL A 67 0.67 15.71 30.80
CA VAL A 67 0.46 17.01 31.46
C VAL A 67 1.73 17.44 32.23
N GLY A 68 1.75 18.64 32.81
CA GLY A 68 2.87 19.07 33.65
C GLY A 68 4.14 19.43 32.87
N GLN A 69 3.98 20.28 31.85
CA GLN A 69 5.05 20.78 30.98
C GLN A 69 5.73 19.74 30.06
N GLN A 70 5.10 18.58 29.86
CA GLN A 70 5.63 17.52 28.99
C GLN A 70 5.35 17.78 27.50
N VAL A 71 4.23 18.41 27.16
CA VAL A 71 3.88 18.76 25.78
C VAL A 71 3.57 20.26 25.72
N SER A 72 4.32 20.99 24.90
CA SER A 72 4.17 22.42 24.70
C SER A 72 3.64 22.75 23.32
N LEU A 73 2.78 23.75 23.24
CA LEU A 73 2.22 24.30 22.02
C LEU A 73 2.47 25.80 21.97
N GLN A 74 2.80 26.33 20.80
CA GLN A 74 3.00 27.76 20.59
C GLN A 74 2.26 28.21 19.32
N LEU A 75 1.25 29.06 19.49
CA LEU A 75 0.47 29.58 18.36
C LEU A 75 1.31 30.54 17.51
N ILE A 76 1.07 30.52 16.20
CA ILE A 76 1.72 31.37 15.21
C ILE A 76 0.67 32.27 14.56
N SER A 77 0.91 33.57 14.56
CA SER A 77 0.04 34.54 13.91
C SER A 77 0.03 34.38 12.39
N ALA A 78 -1.18 34.35 11.80
CA ALA A 78 -1.35 34.41 10.35
C ALA A 78 -1.19 35.81 9.77
N VAL A 79 -1.29 36.87 10.60
CA VAL A 79 -1.50 38.24 10.13
C VAL A 79 -0.45 39.24 10.64
N ARG A 80 0.17 38.97 11.79
CA ARG A 80 1.20 39.82 12.39
C ARG A 80 2.56 39.17 12.25
N ALA A 81 3.46 39.82 11.52
CA ALA A 81 4.86 39.41 11.44
C ALA A 81 5.65 39.92 12.66
N ASP A 82 6.66 39.16 13.08
CA ASP A 82 7.65 39.56 14.06
C ASP A 82 8.61 40.60 13.45
N PRO A 83 8.64 41.84 13.96
CA PRO A 83 9.54 42.87 13.46
C PRO A 83 11.02 42.56 13.69
N ALA A 84 11.35 41.69 14.67
CA ALA A 84 12.73 41.34 15.01
C ALA A 84 13.31 40.26 14.08
N GLU A 85 12.46 39.52 13.36
CA GLU A 85 12.91 38.50 12.42
C GLU A 85 12.93 39.04 10.98
N ASN A 86 14.13 39.10 10.39
CA ASN A 86 14.38 39.61 9.03
C ASN A 86 13.58 38.92 7.90
N GLY A 87 12.85 37.83 8.20
CA GLY A 87 12.06 37.03 7.26
C GLY A 87 10.54 37.30 7.27
N GLY A 88 10.04 38.24 8.08
CA GLY A 88 8.60 38.54 8.15
C GLY A 88 7.77 37.38 8.70
N ARG A 89 8.36 36.56 9.57
CA ARG A 89 7.76 35.36 10.19
C ARG A 89 6.62 35.75 11.12
N GLY A 90 5.55 34.96 11.16
CA GLY A 90 4.43 35.17 12.08
C GLY A 90 4.88 35.25 13.54
N LYS A 91 4.39 36.26 14.26
CA LYS A 91 4.65 36.41 15.70
C LYS A 91 4.22 35.14 16.42
N LEU A 92 5.09 34.67 17.31
CA LEU A 92 4.84 33.56 18.19
C LEU A 92 4.13 34.03 19.46
N GLY A 93 3.14 33.28 19.91
CA GLY A 93 2.52 33.46 21.22
C GLY A 93 3.42 32.93 22.35
N ASN A 94 2.93 33.03 23.59
CA ASN A 94 3.58 32.36 24.71
C ASN A 94 3.42 30.84 24.60
N LEU A 95 4.36 30.09 25.18
CA LEU A 95 4.23 28.65 25.33
C LEU A 95 3.01 28.34 26.20
N ALA A 96 2.15 27.44 25.71
CA ALA A 96 1.10 26.82 26.47
C ALA A 96 1.39 25.32 26.59
N TYR A 97 0.90 24.69 27.65
CA TYR A 97 1.11 23.27 27.91
C TYR A 97 -0.24 22.58 28.05
N LEU A 98 -0.27 21.26 27.81
CA LEU A 98 -1.45 20.47 28.12
C LEU A 98 -1.79 20.58 29.61
N GLU A 99 -3.06 20.87 29.91
CA GLU A 99 -3.57 21.13 31.26
C GLU A 99 -4.30 19.89 31.81
N ASP A 100 -5.61 19.78 31.57
CA ASP A 100 -6.45 18.74 32.14
C ASP A 100 -7.01 17.83 31.04
N VAL A 101 -7.20 16.55 31.35
CA VAL A 101 -7.92 15.62 30.48
C VAL A 101 -9.42 15.96 30.49
N ILE A 102 -9.99 16.17 29.31
CA ILE A 102 -11.41 16.50 29.12
C ILE A 102 -12.24 15.21 29.17
N THR A 103 -13.10 15.10 30.19
CA THR A 103 -13.89 13.89 30.49
C THR A 103 -15.35 13.95 30.05
N THR A 104 -15.75 14.93 29.23
CA THR A 104 -17.16 15.13 28.84
C THR A 104 -17.70 13.93 28.05
N LYS A 105 -18.82 13.35 28.52
CA LYS A 105 -19.50 12.12 28.06
C LYS A 105 -19.97 12.09 26.59
N THR A 106 -19.68 13.10 25.78
CA THR A 106 -20.13 13.19 24.39
C THR A 106 -18.99 12.79 23.44
N GLN A 107 -19.07 11.54 22.96
CA GLN A 107 -18.30 10.97 21.84
C GLN A 107 -16.77 10.93 21.99
N ALA A 108 -16.26 10.37 23.09
CA ALA A 108 -14.91 9.81 23.05
C ALA A 108 -14.94 8.60 22.10
N VAL A 109 -14.40 8.76 20.89
CA VAL A 109 -14.05 7.63 20.03
C VAL A 109 -13.04 6.81 20.83
N VAL A 110 -13.25 5.49 20.87
CA VAL A 110 -12.44 4.58 21.66
C VAL A 110 -10.96 4.81 21.35
N GLY A 111 -10.21 5.15 22.41
CA GLY A 111 -8.77 5.33 22.38
C GLY A 111 -8.25 6.73 22.08
N GLU A 112 -9.13 7.70 21.90
CA GLU A 112 -8.76 9.11 21.80
C GLU A 112 -8.82 9.78 23.18
N SER A 113 -7.79 10.56 23.49
CA SER A 113 -7.71 11.41 24.68
C SER A 113 -7.74 12.87 24.28
N ALA A 114 -8.65 13.62 24.90
CA ALA A 114 -8.79 15.05 24.71
C ALA A 114 -8.21 15.81 25.91
N PHE A 115 -7.43 16.84 25.66
CA PHE A 115 -6.80 17.69 26.66
C PHE A 115 -7.19 19.14 26.48
N SER A 116 -7.38 19.87 27.57
CA SER A 116 -7.48 21.33 27.54
C SER A 116 -6.10 21.96 27.45
N VAL A 117 -6.06 23.14 26.80
CA VAL A 117 -4.89 24.02 26.76
C VAL A 117 -5.39 25.47 26.72
N SER A 118 -4.73 26.36 27.44
CA SER A 118 -5.08 27.78 27.43
C SER A 118 -3.92 28.61 26.91
N PHE A 119 -4.17 29.41 25.87
CA PHE A 119 -3.17 30.29 25.26
C PHE A 119 -3.41 31.73 25.72
N GLU A 120 -2.39 32.36 26.28
CA GLU A 120 -2.38 33.82 26.41
C GLU A 120 -2.20 34.42 25.01
N TRP A 121 -3.25 35.07 24.51
CA TRP A 121 -3.30 35.54 23.13
C TRP A 121 -4.09 36.84 23.02
N ASP A 122 -3.39 37.96 22.83
CA ASP A 122 -4.04 39.23 22.52
C ASP A 122 -4.30 39.35 21.02
N GLU A 123 -5.56 39.17 20.63
CA GLU A 123 -6.00 39.28 19.24
C GLU A 123 -5.69 40.65 18.61
N GLU A 124 -5.62 41.73 19.39
CA GLU A 124 -5.32 43.05 18.85
C GLU A 124 -3.83 43.14 18.41
N GLU A 125 -2.94 42.59 19.22
CA GLU A 125 -1.49 42.61 19.01
C GLU A 125 -0.98 41.48 18.10
N LEU A 126 -1.61 40.31 18.18
CA LEU A 126 -1.19 39.06 17.51
C LEU A 126 -2.15 38.65 16.40
N GLY A 127 -3.36 39.17 16.33
CA GLY A 127 -4.35 38.81 15.30
C GLY A 127 -4.80 37.35 15.38
N ILE A 128 -5.05 36.72 14.24
CA ILE A 128 -5.63 35.37 14.16
C ILE A 128 -4.54 34.29 14.10
N PRO A 129 -4.61 33.23 14.94
CA PRO A 129 -3.74 32.05 14.82
C PRO A 129 -3.92 31.32 13.48
N GLY A 130 -2.83 31.05 12.77
CA GLY A 130 -2.86 30.32 11.48
C GLY A 130 -2.13 28.98 11.49
N ALA A 131 -1.21 28.80 12.43
CA ALA A 131 -0.39 27.62 12.63
C ALA A 131 0.00 27.49 14.11
N PHE A 132 0.61 26.37 14.50
CA PHE A 132 1.25 26.20 15.80
C PHE A 132 2.50 25.33 15.71
N ILE A 133 3.44 25.56 16.62
CA ILE A 133 4.56 24.67 16.92
C ILE A 133 4.16 23.74 18.05
N ILE A 134 4.55 22.47 17.99
CA ILE A 134 4.43 21.53 19.11
C ILE A 134 5.76 20.87 19.42
N ASN A 135 6.08 20.78 20.72
CA ASN A 135 7.25 20.08 21.22
C ASN A 135 6.84 19.06 22.29
N ASN A 136 7.27 17.82 22.08
CA ASN A 136 7.06 16.71 23.01
C ASN A 136 8.34 16.48 23.82
N PHE A 137 8.35 16.87 25.09
CA PHE A 137 9.45 16.61 26.03
C PHE A 137 9.27 15.28 26.77
N HIS A 138 8.12 14.61 26.60
CA HIS A 138 7.89 13.27 27.08
C HIS A 138 8.77 12.26 26.34
N HIS A 139 9.04 11.12 26.98
CA HIS A 139 9.90 10.06 26.42
C HIS A 139 9.17 9.19 25.39
N ARG A 140 7.82 9.11 25.45
CA ARG A 140 6.98 8.39 24.49
C ARG A 140 6.44 9.32 23.40
N GLU A 141 6.32 8.80 22.20
CA GLU A 141 5.59 9.41 21.10
C GLU A 141 4.06 9.27 21.26
N PHE A 142 3.32 10.15 20.60
CA PHE A 142 1.86 10.06 20.48
C PHE A 142 1.41 10.44 19.08
N PHE A 143 0.22 10.01 18.68
CA PHE A 143 -0.39 10.42 17.43
C PHE A 143 -1.31 11.63 17.67
N LEU A 144 -0.92 12.79 17.14
CA LEU A 144 -1.71 14.01 17.23
C LEU A 144 -2.79 14.01 16.15
N LYS A 145 -4.05 13.95 16.54
CA LYS A 145 -5.19 13.92 15.62
C LYS A 145 -5.56 15.32 15.18
N ASN A 146 -5.89 16.20 16.13
CA ASN A 146 -6.27 17.58 15.84
C ASN A 146 -6.09 18.51 17.05
N VAL A 147 -6.06 19.80 16.77
CA VAL A 147 -6.20 20.88 17.75
C VAL A 147 -7.36 21.76 17.34
N ILE A 148 -8.23 22.13 18.28
CA ILE A 148 -9.39 22.98 18.04
C ILE A 148 -9.29 24.17 19.00
N LEU A 149 -9.25 25.38 18.46
CA LEU A 149 -9.32 26.61 19.25
C LEU A 149 -10.76 27.13 19.25
N GLU A 150 -11.30 27.38 20.43
CA GLU A 150 -12.59 28.02 20.62
C GLU A 150 -12.35 29.52 20.83
N ASP A 151 -12.80 30.33 19.87
CA ASP A 151 -12.76 31.78 20.02
C ASP A 151 -13.98 32.26 20.82
N ALA A 152 -13.73 32.75 22.03
CA ALA A 152 -14.75 33.31 22.91
C ALA A 152 -15.12 34.77 22.55
N SER A 153 -14.36 35.41 21.65
CA SER A 153 -14.39 36.87 21.39
C SER A 153 -15.35 37.28 20.27
N SER A 154 -15.62 36.42 19.30
CA SER A 154 -16.31 36.79 18.05
C SER A 154 -17.84 36.75 18.08
N GLY A 155 -18.48 36.36 19.19
CA GLY A 155 -19.95 36.33 19.29
C GLY A 155 -20.66 35.30 18.39
N GLU A 156 -19.98 34.73 17.39
CA GLU A 156 -20.49 33.73 16.44
C GLU A 156 -19.88 32.32 16.62
N GLY A 157 -19.07 32.08 17.65
CA GLY A 157 -18.54 30.74 17.94
C GLY A 157 -17.59 30.20 16.86
N HIS A 158 -16.78 31.07 16.25
CA HIS A 158 -15.79 30.66 15.26
C HIS A 158 -14.76 29.71 15.89
N ARG A 159 -14.51 28.57 15.23
CA ARG A 159 -13.54 27.56 15.67
C ARG A 159 -12.40 27.48 14.66
N ILE A 160 -11.17 27.58 15.14
CA ILE A 160 -9.99 27.34 14.30
C ILE A 160 -9.59 25.88 14.49
N VAL A 161 -9.66 25.10 13.41
CA VAL A 161 -9.38 23.67 13.43
C VAL A 161 -8.05 23.40 12.74
N PHE A 162 -7.19 22.62 13.40
CA PHE A 162 -5.93 22.12 12.88
C PHE A 162 -6.06 20.60 12.73
N LEU A 163 -6.07 20.11 11.49
CA LEU A 163 -6.11 18.68 11.20
C LEU A 163 -4.68 18.17 11.08
N CYS A 164 -4.21 17.46 12.11
CA CYS A 164 -2.80 17.11 12.25
C CYS A 164 -2.49 15.72 11.70
N ASN A 165 -3.20 14.69 12.19
CA ASN A 165 -3.04 13.28 11.85
C ASN A 165 -1.57 12.84 11.66
N SER A 166 -0.72 13.09 12.65
CA SER A 166 0.71 12.82 12.55
C SER A 166 1.31 12.40 13.89
N TRP A 167 2.31 11.53 13.84
CA TRP A 167 3.08 11.12 15.01
C TRP A 167 4.01 12.23 15.48
N VAL A 168 4.04 12.49 16.79
CA VAL A 168 4.91 13.46 17.45
C VAL A 168 5.86 12.74 18.40
N TYR A 169 7.04 12.39 17.89
CA TYR A 169 8.16 11.86 18.67
C TYR A 169 8.76 12.89 19.64
N PRO A 170 9.56 12.43 20.62
CA PRO A 170 10.28 13.32 21.53
C PRO A 170 11.12 14.36 20.78
N ALA A 171 11.12 15.61 21.24
CA ALA A 171 11.72 16.75 20.55
C ALA A 171 13.22 16.55 20.24
N LYS A 172 13.93 15.80 21.09
CA LYS A 172 15.35 15.42 20.89
C LYS A 172 15.61 14.62 19.59
N ASN A 173 14.58 14.02 18.99
CA ASN A 173 14.67 13.26 17.76
C ASN A 173 14.59 14.14 16.51
N TYR A 174 14.18 15.41 16.66
CA TYR A 174 14.10 16.37 15.55
C TYR A 174 15.22 17.40 15.63
N THR A 175 15.65 17.87 14.46
CA THR A 175 16.55 19.02 14.31
C THR A 175 15.78 20.31 14.01
N TYR A 176 14.45 20.25 14.03
CA TYR A 176 13.52 21.31 13.68
C TYR A 176 12.23 21.20 14.52
N ASP A 177 11.50 22.30 14.66
CA ASP A 177 10.22 22.33 15.34
C ASP A 177 9.09 21.74 14.47
N ARG A 178 8.21 20.94 15.07
CA ARG A 178 7.03 20.41 14.36
C ARG A 178 5.97 21.50 14.23
N VAL A 179 5.64 21.86 13.00
CA VAL A 179 4.63 22.89 12.68
C VAL A 179 3.37 22.25 12.09
N PHE A 180 2.21 22.73 12.52
CA PHE A 180 0.90 22.36 11.99
C PHE A 180 0.13 23.60 11.58
N PHE A 181 -0.53 23.55 10.42
CA PHE A 181 -1.32 24.66 9.89
C PHE A 181 -2.81 24.44 10.14
N SER A 182 -3.56 25.54 10.23
CA SER A 182 -5.02 25.48 10.24
C SER A 182 -5.55 24.79 8.98
N ASN A 183 -6.75 24.23 9.05
CA ASN A 183 -7.37 23.46 7.97
C ASN A 183 -7.72 24.28 6.72
N GLN A 184 -7.37 25.57 6.69
CA GLN A 184 -7.55 26.46 5.56
C GLN A 184 -6.74 26.00 4.34
N THR A 185 -7.19 26.38 3.16
CA THR A 185 -6.60 25.96 1.88
C THR A 185 -6.05 27.19 1.16
N TYR A 186 -4.79 27.10 0.72
CA TYR A 186 -4.12 28.22 0.06
C TYR A 186 -3.31 27.76 -1.15
N LEU A 187 -3.42 28.49 -2.27
CA LEU A 187 -2.34 28.52 -3.24
C LEU A 187 -1.10 29.22 -2.65
N PRO A 188 0.11 28.96 -3.17
CA PRO A 188 1.32 29.64 -2.69
C PRO A 188 1.19 31.18 -2.65
N SER A 189 0.54 31.76 -3.65
CA SER A 189 0.32 33.21 -3.78
C SER A 189 -0.73 33.78 -2.81
N GLU A 190 -1.59 32.93 -2.25
CA GLU A 190 -2.74 33.33 -1.41
C GLU A 190 -2.45 33.12 0.07
N MET A 191 -1.42 32.34 0.41
CA MET A 191 -1.09 32.05 1.80
C MET A 191 -0.69 33.34 2.52
N PRO A 192 -1.18 33.57 3.75
CA PRO A 192 -0.80 34.75 4.53
C PRO A 192 0.72 34.84 4.67
N LYS A 193 1.28 36.01 4.30
CA LYS A 193 2.74 36.24 4.25
C LYS A 193 3.49 35.79 5.50
N PRO A 194 2.98 36.03 6.73
CA PRO A 194 3.67 35.60 7.94
C PRO A 194 3.83 34.07 8.10
N LEU A 195 3.01 33.27 7.41
CA LEU A 195 3.09 31.81 7.45
C LEU A 195 4.01 31.21 6.36
N LEU A 196 4.40 32.00 5.35
CA LEU A 196 5.22 31.51 4.24
C LEU A 196 6.56 30.92 4.68
N PRO A 197 7.33 31.53 5.63
CA PRO A 197 8.60 30.94 6.06
C PRO A 197 8.43 29.56 6.71
N PHE A 198 7.40 29.39 7.56
CA PHE A 198 7.10 28.11 8.20
C PHE A 198 6.70 27.03 7.19
N ARG A 199 5.93 27.41 6.15
CA ARG A 199 5.58 26.51 5.06
C ARG A 199 6.82 26.01 4.32
N GLU A 200 7.73 26.91 3.98
CA GLU A 200 8.93 26.55 3.21
C GLU A 200 9.93 25.74 4.03
N GLU A 201 10.04 26.03 5.32
CA GLU A 201 10.82 25.21 6.26
C GLU A 201 10.24 23.81 6.40
N GLU A 202 8.92 23.65 6.58
CA GLU A 202 8.29 22.34 6.64
C GLU A 202 8.53 21.54 5.36
N LEU A 203 8.35 22.17 4.18
CA LEU A 203 8.66 21.51 2.91
C LEU A 203 10.15 21.15 2.77
N LYS A 204 11.06 21.98 3.30
CA LYS A 204 12.50 21.66 3.33
C LYS A 204 12.77 20.46 4.24
N ASN A 205 12.13 20.38 5.41
CA ASN A 205 12.26 19.27 6.33
C ASN A 205 11.75 17.96 5.72
N LEU A 206 10.60 18.00 5.03
CA LEU A 206 10.02 16.86 4.31
C LEU A 206 10.90 16.40 3.14
N ARG A 207 11.68 17.29 2.52
CA ARG A 207 12.63 16.92 1.45
C ARG A 207 13.90 16.28 1.97
N GLY A 208 14.35 16.65 3.17
CA GLY A 208 15.66 16.30 3.71
C GLY A 208 16.82 16.82 2.84
N ASP A 209 18.00 16.24 3.02
CA ASP A 209 19.24 16.64 2.33
C ASP A 209 19.79 15.57 1.36
N GLY A 210 19.08 14.45 1.20
CA GLY A 210 19.49 13.33 0.32
C GLY A 210 20.58 12.41 0.90
N THR A 211 21.00 12.62 2.14
CA THR A 211 22.08 11.86 2.79
C THR A 211 21.58 11.07 4.00
N GLY A 212 22.42 10.23 4.60
CA GLY A 212 22.14 9.50 5.84
C GLY A 212 21.15 8.33 5.72
N GLU A 213 21.18 7.44 6.71
CA GLU A 213 20.19 6.37 6.89
C GLU A 213 18.94 6.94 7.57
N ARG A 214 17.77 6.57 7.05
CA ARG A 214 16.49 7.05 7.57
C ARG A 214 16.10 6.34 8.86
N GLN A 215 15.66 7.12 9.83
CA GLN A 215 15.25 6.64 11.16
C GLN A 215 13.72 6.56 11.26
N GLU A 216 13.21 5.79 12.23
CA GLU A 216 11.76 5.55 12.39
C GLU A 216 10.93 6.84 12.47
N TRP A 217 11.44 7.87 13.17
CA TRP A 217 10.77 9.16 13.36
C TRP A 217 10.93 10.12 12.18
N ASP A 218 11.76 9.79 11.18
CA ASP A 218 12.00 10.67 10.04
C ASP A 218 10.73 10.80 9.17
N ARG A 219 10.46 12.02 8.73
CA ARG A 219 9.36 12.36 7.80
C ARG A 219 9.91 12.75 6.41
N VAL A 220 11.07 12.22 6.05
CA VAL A 220 11.82 12.61 4.84
C VAL A 220 11.37 11.77 3.65
N TYR A 221 10.81 12.43 2.66
CA TYR A 221 10.43 11.87 1.37
C TYR A 221 11.53 12.16 0.37
N ASP A 222 12.18 11.13 -0.16
CA ASP A 222 13.17 11.26 -1.23
C ASP A 222 13.21 10.02 -2.12
N TYR A 223 13.87 10.12 -3.26
CA TYR A 223 13.88 9.10 -4.30
C TYR A 223 15.12 8.21 -4.23
N ALA A 224 14.95 6.93 -4.58
CA ALA A 224 16.07 6.05 -4.87
C ALA A 224 15.69 5.00 -5.93
N TYR A 225 16.70 4.37 -6.51
CA TYR A 225 16.54 3.25 -7.46
C TYR A 225 16.11 1.99 -6.74
N TYR A 226 15.56 1.02 -7.47
CA TYR A 226 15.37 -0.34 -6.94
C TYR A 226 16.70 -1.09 -6.98
N ASN A 227 17.57 -0.73 -6.05
CA ASN A 227 18.86 -1.36 -5.80
C ASN A 227 18.89 -2.12 -4.46
N ASP A 228 17.73 -2.30 -3.83
CA ASP A 228 17.53 -2.98 -2.55
C ASP A 228 16.85 -4.35 -2.71
N LEU A 229 16.70 -4.85 -3.94
CA LEU A 229 16.04 -6.13 -4.23
C LEU A 229 17.00 -7.33 -4.15
N GLY A 230 18.27 -7.14 -4.50
CA GLY A 230 19.31 -8.19 -4.41
C GLY A 230 19.89 -8.33 -3.00
N ASP A 231 20.60 -9.44 -2.77
CA ASP A 231 21.40 -9.68 -1.56
C ASP A 231 22.77 -10.31 -1.94
N PRO A 232 23.62 -9.59 -2.67
CA PRO A 232 24.87 -10.12 -3.23
C PRO A 232 25.84 -10.64 -2.15
N ASP A 233 25.75 -10.16 -0.91
CA ASP A 233 26.54 -10.64 0.22
C ASP A 233 26.19 -12.10 0.61
N LYS A 234 25.00 -12.61 0.23
CA LYS A 234 24.62 -14.03 0.37
C LYS A 234 25.13 -14.93 -0.78
N GLY A 235 25.66 -14.34 -1.85
CA GLY A 235 26.22 -15.06 -2.99
C GLY A 235 25.57 -14.72 -4.34
N THR A 236 26.16 -15.26 -5.41
CA THR A 236 25.85 -14.89 -6.80
C THR A 236 24.40 -15.16 -7.21
N THR A 237 23.73 -16.15 -6.60
CA THR A 237 22.30 -16.46 -6.84
C THR A 237 21.37 -15.33 -6.44
N TYR A 238 21.77 -14.46 -5.51
CA TYR A 238 20.97 -13.36 -4.96
C TYR A 238 21.29 -11.99 -5.60
N VAL A 239 22.19 -11.96 -6.57
CA VAL A 239 22.51 -10.73 -7.33
C VAL A 239 21.34 -10.38 -8.25
N ARG A 240 20.88 -9.13 -8.22
CA ARG A 240 19.85 -8.61 -9.12
C ARG A 240 20.31 -7.29 -9.75
N PRO A 241 19.91 -6.98 -11.00
CA PRO A 241 20.22 -5.70 -11.60
C PRO A 241 19.55 -4.56 -10.84
N VAL A 242 20.21 -3.39 -10.80
CA VAL A 242 19.59 -2.16 -10.31
C VAL A 242 18.55 -1.70 -11.34
N LEU A 243 17.32 -1.47 -10.89
CA LEU A 243 16.25 -0.96 -11.76
C LEU A 243 16.07 0.55 -11.56
N GLY A 244 16.13 1.27 -12.68
CA GLY A 244 16.12 2.72 -12.75
C GLY A 244 17.53 3.31 -12.90
N GLY A 245 17.62 4.44 -13.61
CA GLY A 245 18.88 5.15 -13.82
C GLY A 245 19.73 4.66 -14.99
N SER A 246 19.25 3.69 -15.77
CA SER A 246 19.86 3.23 -17.01
C SER A 246 18.83 3.11 -18.15
N PRO A 247 19.24 3.22 -19.43
CA PRO A 247 18.38 2.93 -20.57
C PRO A 247 18.03 1.44 -20.71
N GLU A 248 18.87 0.57 -20.17
CA GLU A 248 18.66 -0.88 -20.22
C GLU A 248 17.49 -1.30 -19.33
N TYR A 249 17.46 -0.80 -18.09
CA TYR A 249 16.43 -1.05 -17.08
C TYR A 249 15.84 0.26 -16.54
N PRO A 250 15.08 1.02 -17.36
CA PRO A 250 14.39 2.19 -16.86
C PRO A 250 13.31 1.75 -15.86
N TYR A 251 13.08 2.53 -14.82
CA TYR A 251 12.08 2.18 -13.81
C TYR A 251 11.61 3.40 -13.01
N PRO A 252 10.37 3.38 -12.47
CA PRO A 252 9.95 4.32 -11.44
C PRO A 252 10.91 4.34 -10.25
N ARG A 253 10.94 5.46 -9.53
CA ARG A 253 11.70 5.57 -8.27
C ARG A 253 10.87 5.10 -7.10
N ARG A 254 11.54 4.61 -6.06
CA ARG A 254 10.94 4.25 -4.76
C ARG A 254 11.37 5.23 -3.67
N GLY A 255 10.78 5.11 -2.49
CA GLY A 255 11.18 5.85 -1.30
C GLY A 255 12.61 5.50 -0.84
N ARG A 256 13.46 6.52 -0.69
CA ARG A 256 14.84 6.40 -0.20
C ARG A 256 14.86 5.94 1.26
N THR A 257 15.63 4.90 1.54
CA THR A 257 15.85 4.36 2.90
C THR A 257 17.25 4.68 3.43
N GLY A 258 18.25 4.74 2.54
CA GLY A 258 19.58 5.25 2.87
C GLY A 258 20.43 4.31 3.72
N ARG A 259 20.09 3.01 3.78
CA ARG A 259 20.95 2.00 4.41
C ARG A 259 22.29 1.93 3.66
N PRO A 260 23.37 1.49 4.31
CA PRO A 260 24.67 1.39 3.67
C PRO A 260 24.63 0.43 2.47
N PRO A 261 25.54 0.59 1.49
CA PRO A 261 25.72 -0.40 0.44
C PRO A 261 26.10 -1.78 0.98
N THR A 262 25.90 -2.82 0.16
CA THR A 262 26.39 -4.17 0.47
C THR A 262 27.92 -4.21 0.43
N LYS A 263 28.53 -5.22 1.07
CA LYS A 263 29.99 -5.35 1.11
C LYS A 263 30.57 -5.74 -0.25
N THR A 264 29.82 -6.52 -1.02
CA THR A 264 30.25 -7.11 -2.29
C THR A 264 29.87 -6.28 -3.52
N ASP A 265 28.84 -5.44 -3.44
CA ASP A 265 28.42 -4.55 -4.52
C ASP A 265 28.04 -3.15 -4.00
N PRO A 266 28.85 -2.10 -4.25
CA PRO A 266 28.57 -0.75 -3.79
C PRO A 266 27.35 -0.10 -4.47
N LYS A 267 26.82 -0.70 -5.55
CA LYS A 267 25.59 -0.22 -6.21
C LYS A 267 24.33 -0.77 -5.56
N SER A 268 24.42 -1.86 -4.81
CA SER A 268 23.29 -2.50 -4.11
C SER A 268 23.19 -1.99 -2.68
N GLU A 269 22.00 -1.59 -2.25
CA GLU A 269 21.72 -1.21 -0.86
C GLU A 269 21.57 -2.48 0.01
N SER A 270 22.14 -2.46 1.22
CA SER A 270 22.04 -3.58 2.15
C SER A 270 20.59 -3.87 2.55
N ARG A 271 20.31 -5.15 2.85
CA ARG A 271 19.00 -5.61 3.29
C ARG A 271 18.87 -5.62 4.80
N LEU A 272 17.64 -5.52 5.29
CA LEU A 272 17.34 -5.79 6.68
C LEU A 272 17.33 -7.31 6.92
N PRO A 273 17.76 -7.77 8.11
CA PRO A 273 17.51 -9.15 8.53
C PRO A 273 16.02 -9.48 8.46
N VAL A 274 15.67 -10.71 8.13
CA VAL A 274 14.26 -11.14 7.92
C VAL A 274 13.37 -10.78 9.12
N ILE A 275 13.85 -11.01 10.34
CA ILE A 275 13.15 -10.69 11.60
C ILE A 275 12.82 -9.19 11.77
N ASN A 276 13.56 -8.32 11.08
CA ASN A 276 13.38 -6.87 11.12
C ASN A 276 12.83 -6.32 9.80
N GLY A 277 12.46 -7.17 8.84
CA GLY A 277 12.01 -6.75 7.50
C GLY A 277 10.75 -5.87 7.52
N ILE A 278 9.88 -6.06 8.52
CA ILE A 278 8.69 -5.23 8.75
C ILE A 278 9.00 -3.79 9.18
N ASN A 279 10.23 -3.54 9.63
CA ASN A 279 10.71 -2.23 10.08
C ASN A 279 11.42 -1.47 8.96
N ILE A 280 11.23 -1.86 7.69
CA ILE A 280 11.74 -1.07 6.57
C ILE A 280 11.19 0.35 6.63
N TYR A 281 12.09 1.31 6.51
CA TYR A 281 11.73 2.72 6.60
C TYR A 281 10.74 3.12 5.51
N VAL A 282 9.73 3.85 5.97
CA VAL A 282 8.90 4.79 5.21
C VAL A 282 8.74 6.05 6.07
N PRO A 283 8.45 7.22 5.49
CA PRO A 283 8.13 8.42 6.26
C PRO A 283 7.09 8.09 7.33
N ARG A 284 7.31 8.55 8.58
CA ARG A 284 6.62 8.00 9.75
C ARG A 284 5.10 7.94 9.64
N ASP A 285 4.50 8.95 9.02
CA ASP A 285 3.05 9.10 8.86
C ASP A 285 2.46 8.24 7.72
N GLU A 286 3.30 7.67 6.83
CA GLU A 286 2.90 6.71 5.80
C GLU A 286 2.80 5.28 6.34
N ARG A 287 3.43 5.00 7.49
CA ARG A 287 3.43 3.68 8.14
C ARG A 287 2.00 3.27 8.48
N PHE A 288 1.63 2.03 8.18
CA PHE A 288 0.31 1.50 8.56
C PHE A 288 0.00 1.78 10.03
N GLY A 289 -1.26 2.06 10.31
CA GLY A 289 -1.79 1.90 11.66
C GLY A 289 -1.66 0.45 12.12
N HIS A 290 -1.56 0.25 13.42
CA HIS A 290 -1.25 -1.04 14.05
C HIS A 290 -2.24 -2.16 13.69
N LEU A 291 -3.56 -1.88 13.65
CA LEU A 291 -4.56 -2.88 13.22
C LEU A 291 -4.33 -3.39 11.80
N LYS A 292 -4.03 -2.48 10.86
CA LYS A 292 -3.75 -2.86 9.47
C LYS A 292 -2.42 -3.59 9.35
N MET A 293 -1.42 -3.23 10.15
CA MET A 293 -0.15 -3.96 10.24
C MET A 293 -0.36 -5.35 10.83
N SER A 294 -1.17 -5.47 11.87
CA SER A 294 -1.57 -6.74 12.50
C SER A 294 -2.29 -7.64 11.50
N ASP A 295 -3.32 -7.15 10.81
CA ASP A 295 -4.00 -7.89 9.74
C ASP A 295 -3.01 -8.33 8.65
N PHE A 296 -2.17 -7.42 8.16
CA PHE A 296 -1.16 -7.73 7.15
C PHE A 296 -0.22 -8.85 7.61
N ILE A 297 0.31 -8.74 8.83
CA ILE A 297 1.21 -9.74 9.43
C ILE A 297 0.48 -11.06 9.64
N ALA A 298 -0.75 -11.04 10.16
CA ALA A 298 -1.57 -12.22 10.38
C ALA A 298 -1.86 -12.95 9.06
N TYR A 299 -2.23 -12.24 7.99
CA TYR A 299 -2.43 -12.85 6.67
C TYR A 299 -1.11 -13.31 6.05
N ALA A 300 -0.02 -12.54 6.17
CA ALA A 300 1.28 -12.91 5.65
C ALA A 300 1.84 -14.14 6.36
N LEU A 301 1.71 -14.23 7.69
CA LEU A 301 2.09 -15.40 8.49
C LEU A 301 1.15 -16.56 8.32
N LYS A 302 -0.16 -16.35 8.15
CA LYS A 302 -1.09 -17.44 7.82
C LYS A 302 -0.69 -18.05 6.48
N SER A 303 -0.39 -17.21 5.50
CA SER A 303 0.09 -17.64 4.17
C SER A 303 1.48 -18.27 4.24
N ALA A 304 2.42 -17.72 5.03
CA ALA A 304 3.77 -18.25 5.20
C ALA A 304 3.84 -19.48 6.12
N ALA A 305 3.00 -19.62 7.13
CA ALA A 305 2.92 -20.85 7.94
C ALA A 305 2.30 -21.99 7.15
N GLN A 306 1.40 -21.68 6.21
CA GLN A 306 0.79 -22.66 5.30
C GLN A 306 1.68 -23.00 4.09
N VAL A 307 2.68 -22.18 3.74
CA VAL A 307 3.47 -22.33 2.48
C VAL A 307 5.00 -22.20 2.65
N PHE A 308 5.52 -21.48 3.64
CA PHE A 308 6.93 -21.07 3.76
C PHE A 308 7.43 -20.97 5.22
N LEU A 309 7.59 -22.11 5.87
CA LEU A 309 8.54 -22.22 6.98
C LEU A 309 9.97 -22.34 6.46
N PRO A 310 11.01 -21.97 7.22
CA PRO A 310 12.40 -22.34 6.93
C PRO A 310 12.60 -23.85 6.81
N GLU A 311 11.72 -24.63 7.46
CA GLU A 311 11.61 -26.07 7.25
C GLU A 311 11.06 -26.44 5.87
N PHE A 312 10.36 -25.54 5.17
CA PHE A 312 9.93 -25.71 3.79
C PHE A 312 11.10 -25.56 2.81
N GLU A 313 12.03 -24.63 3.05
CA GLU A 313 13.32 -24.61 2.32
C GLU A 313 14.11 -25.90 2.58
N SER A 314 14.12 -26.42 3.82
CA SER A 314 14.70 -27.72 4.16
C SER A 314 13.98 -28.90 3.48
N LEU A 315 12.65 -28.91 3.46
CA LEU A 315 11.83 -29.99 2.87
C LEU A 315 11.86 -29.99 1.33
N ILE A 316 11.95 -28.83 0.68
CA ILE A 316 12.17 -28.70 -0.76
C ILE A 316 13.61 -29.05 -1.12
N SER A 317 14.61 -28.56 -0.38
CA SER A 317 16.03 -28.87 -0.63
C SER A 317 16.40 -30.33 -0.36
N HIS A 318 15.64 -31.05 0.49
CA HIS A 318 15.79 -32.47 0.76
C HIS A 318 14.79 -33.37 0.01
N GLY A 319 14.06 -32.86 -0.99
CA GLY A 319 13.19 -33.66 -1.86
C GLY A 319 12.05 -34.40 -1.15
N LYS A 320 11.57 -33.88 -0.01
CA LYS A 320 10.53 -34.53 0.83
C LYS A 320 9.13 -33.95 0.65
N LEU A 321 8.97 -32.87 -0.12
CA LEU A 321 7.68 -32.28 -0.48
C LEU A 321 7.42 -32.31 -2.00
N ASP A 322 7.98 -33.30 -2.70
CA ASP A 322 7.51 -33.75 -4.01
C ASP A 322 6.18 -34.52 -3.85
N LYS A 323 5.16 -33.88 -3.28
CA LYS A 323 3.79 -34.34 -3.46
C LYS A 323 3.18 -33.50 -4.56
N ASP A 324 3.47 -33.91 -5.79
CA ASP A 324 2.62 -33.58 -6.91
C ASP A 324 1.18 -33.94 -6.55
N TYR A 325 0.24 -33.08 -6.92
CA TYR A 325 -1.17 -33.42 -6.80
C TYR A 325 -1.51 -34.44 -7.89
N ASP A 326 -1.95 -35.63 -7.48
CA ASP A 326 -2.29 -36.69 -8.43
C ASP A 326 -3.59 -36.35 -9.20
N ASN A 327 -4.42 -35.48 -8.64
CA ASN A 327 -5.71 -35.10 -9.20
C ASN A 327 -6.23 -33.75 -8.66
N LEU A 328 -7.22 -33.17 -9.33
CA LEU A 328 -7.82 -31.89 -8.95
C LEU A 328 -8.57 -31.92 -7.61
N GLU A 329 -9.03 -33.09 -7.15
CA GLU A 329 -9.75 -33.18 -5.87
C GLU A 329 -8.82 -32.87 -4.70
N GLU A 330 -7.55 -33.26 -4.78
CA GLU A 330 -6.56 -32.92 -3.78
C GLU A 330 -6.30 -31.41 -3.69
N ILE A 331 -6.39 -30.70 -4.82
CA ILE A 331 -6.36 -29.23 -4.84
C ILE A 331 -7.62 -28.69 -4.17
N TYR A 332 -8.81 -29.23 -4.46
CA TYR A 332 -10.05 -28.73 -3.84
C TYR A 332 -10.11 -28.94 -2.33
N ARG A 333 -9.49 -30.01 -1.81
CA ARG A 333 -9.42 -30.31 -0.38
C ARG A 333 -8.77 -29.21 0.47
N ILE A 334 -7.95 -28.33 -0.13
CA ILE A 334 -7.36 -27.19 0.62
C ILE A 334 -8.42 -26.15 1.03
N TYR A 335 -9.59 -26.18 0.38
CA TYR A 335 -10.73 -25.31 0.66
C TYR A 335 -11.88 -26.04 1.38
N GLU A 336 -11.70 -27.30 1.76
CA GLU A 336 -12.72 -28.14 2.40
C GLU A 336 -12.36 -28.45 3.85
N ASP A 337 -13.35 -28.86 4.64
CA ASP A 337 -13.10 -29.28 6.01
C ASP A 337 -12.39 -30.64 5.99
N ARG A 338 -11.30 -30.80 6.77
CA ARG A 338 -10.64 -32.10 6.91
C ARG A 338 -11.60 -33.06 7.63
N PRO A 339 -11.70 -34.34 7.20
CA PRO A 339 -12.43 -35.35 7.95
C PRO A 339 -11.88 -35.48 9.38
N ASP A 340 -12.76 -35.60 10.37
CA ASP A 340 -12.43 -35.71 11.82
C ASP A 340 -11.44 -36.85 12.14
N ASP A 341 -11.31 -37.82 11.23
CA ASP A 341 -10.55 -39.06 11.42
C ASP A 341 -9.09 -38.99 10.94
N GLN A 342 -8.66 -37.87 10.33
CA GLN A 342 -7.25 -37.67 9.99
C GLN A 342 -6.53 -36.90 11.10
N PRO A 343 -5.44 -37.46 11.69
CA PRO A 343 -4.67 -36.71 12.66
C PRO A 343 -4.18 -35.41 12.01
N ALA A 344 -4.34 -34.30 12.72
CA ALA A 344 -3.66 -33.06 12.35
C ALA A 344 -2.18 -33.43 12.10
N PRO A 345 -1.53 -32.89 11.05
CA PRO A 345 -0.08 -32.99 10.97
C PRO A 345 0.42 -32.55 12.34
N THR A 346 1.22 -33.39 12.99
CA THR A 346 1.73 -33.13 14.33
C THR A 346 2.20 -31.68 14.33
N ASN A 347 1.51 -30.82 15.08
CA ASN A 347 2.02 -29.50 15.39
C ASN A 347 3.35 -29.81 16.05
N ASP A 348 4.43 -29.62 15.31
CA ASP A 348 5.75 -29.73 15.90
C ASP A 348 5.80 -28.57 16.89
N ASP A 349 5.60 -28.85 18.17
CA ASP A 349 5.66 -27.87 19.26
C ASP A 349 7.03 -27.15 19.28
N GLY A 350 8.02 -27.67 18.57
CA GLY A 350 9.30 -27.02 18.27
C GLY A 350 9.19 -25.83 17.30
N LEU A 351 8.19 -25.81 16.42
CA LEU A 351 8.00 -24.85 15.32
C LEU A 351 7.49 -23.50 15.81
N LEU A 352 6.41 -23.49 16.59
CA LEU A 352 5.90 -22.29 17.24
C LEU A 352 6.90 -21.79 18.30
N ARG A 353 7.66 -22.69 18.95
CA ARG A 353 8.71 -22.31 19.90
C ARG A 353 9.95 -21.69 19.24
N SER A 354 10.43 -22.21 18.12
CA SER A 354 11.59 -21.65 17.39
C SER A 354 11.27 -20.26 16.82
N ILE A 355 10.03 -20.06 16.41
CA ILE A 355 9.45 -18.79 15.96
C ILE A 355 9.25 -17.84 17.15
N SER A 356 8.73 -18.32 18.29
CA SER A 356 8.46 -17.47 19.48
C SER A 356 9.71 -16.83 20.08
N GLY A 357 10.89 -17.46 19.92
CA GLY A 357 12.17 -16.91 20.38
C GLY A 357 12.77 -15.86 19.45
N SER A 358 12.25 -15.71 18.23
CA SER A 358 12.88 -14.93 17.14
C SER A 358 11.97 -13.84 16.58
N ILE A 359 10.75 -13.70 17.12
CA ILE A 359 9.69 -12.83 16.60
C ILE A 359 9.34 -11.75 17.62
N ASN A 360 9.05 -10.54 17.15
CA ASN A 360 8.57 -9.43 17.98
C ASN A 360 7.29 -9.82 18.74
N SER A 361 7.15 -9.35 19.98
CA SER A 361 6.03 -9.66 20.88
C SER A 361 4.63 -9.39 20.29
N GLU A 362 4.50 -8.39 19.41
CA GLU A 362 3.26 -8.05 18.70
C GLU A 362 2.80 -9.16 17.74
N ILE A 363 3.74 -9.74 17.00
CA ILE A 363 3.49 -10.80 16.03
C ILE A 363 3.14 -12.12 16.74
N LEU A 364 3.83 -12.40 17.85
CA LEU A 364 3.58 -13.60 18.66
C LEU A 364 2.17 -13.55 19.29
N LYS A 365 1.71 -12.37 19.74
CA LYS A 365 0.35 -12.19 20.28
C LYS A 365 -0.73 -12.47 19.24
N GLU A 366 -0.52 -12.09 17.99
CA GLU A 366 -1.50 -12.33 16.90
C GLU A 366 -1.51 -13.78 16.41
N LEU A 367 -0.36 -14.46 16.42
CA LEU A 367 -0.29 -15.90 16.19
C LEU A 367 -1.09 -16.68 17.24
N LEU A 368 -0.93 -16.31 18.52
CA LEU A 368 -1.62 -16.95 19.66
C LEU A 368 -3.11 -16.61 19.74
N ARG A 369 -3.56 -15.48 19.17
CA ARG A 369 -4.99 -15.10 19.11
C ARG A 369 -5.83 -16.06 18.28
N ASN A 370 -5.25 -16.66 17.24
CA ASN A 370 -5.93 -17.52 16.29
C ASN A 370 -5.91 -19.02 16.65
N ASP A 371 -5.32 -19.41 17.79
CA ASP A 371 -5.21 -20.80 18.27
C ASP A 371 -6.56 -21.50 18.59
N LYS A 372 -7.71 -20.84 18.36
CA LYS A 372 -9.04 -21.46 18.54
C LYS A 372 -9.50 -22.32 17.36
N GLU A 373 -8.88 -22.22 16.18
CA GLU A 373 -9.20 -23.08 15.04
C GLU A 373 -8.12 -24.15 14.86
N LYS A 374 -8.42 -25.39 15.28
CA LYS A 374 -7.52 -26.55 15.15
C LYS A 374 -7.13 -26.92 13.71
N ASN A 375 -7.69 -26.28 12.68
CA ASN A 375 -7.43 -26.53 11.26
C ASN A 375 -7.67 -25.24 10.43
N PRO A 376 -6.64 -24.47 10.04
CA PRO A 376 -6.86 -23.25 9.26
C PRO A 376 -7.21 -23.58 7.80
N LYS A 377 -8.49 -23.45 7.46
CA LYS A 377 -9.04 -23.61 6.09
C LYS A 377 -8.79 -22.37 5.23
N PHE A 378 -8.51 -22.55 3.93
CA PHE A 378 -8.56 -21.43 2.97
C PHE A 378 -10.02 -21.11 2.58
N PRO A 379 -10.40 -19.83 2.47
CA PRO A 379 -11.72 -19.48 1.98
C PRO A 379 -11.93 -20.00 0.55
N VAL A 380 -13.09 -20.60 0.29
CA VAL A 380 -13.45 -21.12 -1.04
C VAL A 380 -13.43 -19.98 -2.07
N PRO A 381 -12.61 -20.07 -3.14
CA PRO A 381 -12.56 -19.06 -4.18
C PRO A 381 -13.92 -18.85 -4.85
N LYS A 382 -14.28 -17.59 -5.12
CA LYS A 382 -15.58 -17.23 -5.71
C LYS A 382 -15.86 -17.95 -7.04
N VAL A 383 -14.82 -18.17 -7.85
CA VAL A 383 -14.92 -18.83 -9.16
C VAL A 383 -15.38 -20.30 -9.09
N ILE A 384 -15.12 -20.99 -7.97
CA ILE A 384 -15.54 -22.39 -7.76
C ILE A 384 -16.68 -22.56 -6.75
N LYS A 385 -17.21 -21.45 -6.20
CA LYS A 385 -18.22 -21.49 -5.13
C LYS A 385 -19.54 -22.11 -5.58
N GLY A 386 -19.96 -21.85 -6.82
CA GLY A 386 -21.18 -22.41 -7.40
C GLY A 386 -20.96 -23.71 -8.16
N ASP A 387 -19.86 -23.79 -8.92
CA ASP A 387 -19.48 -24.96 -9.72
C ASP A 387 -17.95 -25.11 -9.74
N LYS A 388 -17.46 -26.23 -9.19
CA LYS A 388 -16.02 -26.55 -9.11
C LYS A 388 -15.36 -26.68 -10.49
N SER A 389 -16.13 -26.86 -11.56
CA SER A 389 -15.64 -27.07 -12.92
C SER A 389 -15.78 -25.84 -13.83
N ALA A 390 -16.46 -24.77 -13.39
CA ALA A 390 -16.77 -23.60 -14.22
C ALA A 390 -15.53 -22.97 -14.87
N TRP A 391 -14.41 -22.94 -14.15
CA TRP A 391 -13.13 -22.41 -14.62
C TRP A 391 -12.57 -23.11 -15.86
N LYS A 392 -13.00 -24.35 -16.13
CA LYS A 392 -12.55 -25.14 -17.30
C LYS A 392 -13.25 -24.76 -18.59
N THR A 393 -14.38 -24.05 -18.51
CA THR A 393 -15.18 -23.72 -19.70
C THR A 393 -14.48 -22.67 -20.55
N ASP A 394 -14.69 -22.71 -21.86
CA ASP A 394 -14.19 -21.68 -22.78
C ASP A 394 -14.87 -20.33 -22.55
N ALA A 395 -16.15 -20.36 -22.19
CA ALA A 395 -16.90 -19.16 -21.83
C ALA A 395 -16.28 -18.43 -20.63
N GLU A 396 -15.96 -19.14 -19.53
CA GLU A 396 -15.33 -18.50 -18.36
C GLU A 396 -13.90 -18.05 -18.65
N PHE A 397 -13.14 -18.84 -19.41
CA PHE A 397 -11.79 -18.45 -19.86
C PHE A 397 -11.79 -17.11 -20.61
N CYS A 398 -12.72 -16.90 -21.54
CA CYS A 398 -12.82 -15.65 -22.28
C CYS A 398 -13.46 -14.52 -21.45
N ARG A 399 -14.48 -14.83 -20.63
CA ARG A 399 -15.14 -13.84 -19.77
C ARG A 399 -14.15 -13.18 -18.80
N GLN A 400 -13.18 -13.92 -18.29
CA GLN A 400 -12.16 -13.38 -17.38
C GLN A 400 -11.25 -12.33 -18.04
N MET A 401 -11.12 -12.34 -19.37
CA MET A 401 -10.32 -11.33 -20.09
C MET A 401 -10.98 -9.94 -20.11
N VAL A 402 -12.27 -9.84 -19.77
CA VAL A 402 -13.02 -8.57 -19.68
C VAL A 402 -13.63 -8.31 -18.30
N ALA A 403 -13.75 -9.35 -17.46
CA ALA A 403 -14.40 -9.27 -16.15
C ALA A 403 -13.74 -10.20 -15.10
N GLY A 404 -12.47 -10.53 -15.29
CA GLY A 404 -11.64 -11.31 -14.36
C GLY A 404 -10.62 -10.43 -13.66
N VAL A 405 -9.48 -11.03 -13.28
CA VAL A 405 -8.42 -10.35 -12.52
C VAL A 405 -7.56 -9.43 -13.39
N ASN A 406 -7.44 -9.71 -14.69
CA ASN A 406 -6.64 -8.92 -15.63
C ASN A 406 -7.45 -8.43 -16.85
N PRO A 407 -8.48 -7.59 -16.66
CA PRO A 407 -9.40 -7.21 -17.75
C PRO A 407 -8.88 -6.07 -18.64
N VAL A 408 -7.55 -5.85 -18.68
CA VAL A 408 -6.92 -4.65 -19.25
C VAL A 408 -5.95 -4.95 -20.40
N ILE A 409 -5.80 -6.21 -20.82
CA ILE A 409 -4.85 -6.61 -21.88
C ILE A 409 -5.55 -6.91 -23.21
N ILE A 410 -6.76 -7.46 -23.18
CA ILE A 410 -7.52 -7.78 -24.40
C ILE A 410 -7.63 -6.55 -25.31
N SER A 411 -7.41 -6.76 -26.61
CA SER A 411 -7.44 -5.70 -27.63
C SER A 411 -8.18 -6.16 -28.88
N LEU A 412 -8.65 -5.22 -29.68
CA LEU A 412 -9.26 -5.50 -30.98
C LEU A 412 -8.18 -5.96 -31.95
N LEU A 413 -8.44 -7.05 -32.66
CA LEU A 413 -7.51 -7.54 -33.68
C LEU A 413 -7.51 -6.59 -34.90
N LYS A 414 -6.40 -5.90 -35.15
CA LYS A 414 -6.28 -4.91 -36.23
C LYS A 414 -5.81 -5.49 -37.56
N GLU A 415 -5.09 -6.61 -37.55
CA GLU A 415 -4.61 -7.29 -38.75
C GLU A 415 -4.60 -8.81 -38.59
N PHE A 416 -4.75 -9.55 -39.69
CA PHE A 416 -4.69 -11.01 -39.70
C PHE A 416 -3.73 -11.53 -40.80
N PRO A 417 -2.83 -12.47 -40.48
CA PRO A 417 -2.55 -12.99 -39.13
C PRO A 417 -1.92 -11.91 -38.23
N PRO A 418 -1.98 -12.05 -36.88
CA PRO A 418 -1.31 -11.12 -35.97
C PRO A 418 0.19 -11.01 -36.28
N ARG A 419 0.73 -9.79 -36.31
CA ARG A 419 2.17 -9.56 -36.51
C ARG A 419 2.88 -9.19 -35.22
N SER A 420 4.17 -9.49 -35.17
CA SER A 420 5.04 -9.09 -34.06
C SER A 420 5.72 -7.74 -34.34
N LYS A 421 5.95 -6.98 -33.29
CA LYS A 421 6.73 -5.73 -33.27
C LYS A 421 8.17 -5.95 -32.80
N LEU A 422 8.55 -7.18 -32.47
CA LEU A 422 9.92 -7.51 -32.10
C LEU A 422 10.89 -7.21 -33.25
N ASN A 423 12.11 -6.76 -32.91
CA ASN A 423 13.11 -6.45 -33.93
C ASN A 423 13.48 -7.72 -34.72
N PRO A 424 13.20 -7.79 -36.04
CA PRO A 424 13.44 -8.99 -36.85
C PRO A 424 14.93 -9.30 -37.03
N GLU A 425 15.83 -8.32 -36.84
CA GLU A 425 17.28 -8.57 -36.85
C GLU A 425 17.75 -9.33 -35.61
N ILE A 426 17.02 -9.21 -34.49
CA ILE A 426 17.37 -9.85 -33.21
C ILE A 426 16.59 -11.16 -33.05
N TYR A 427 15.30 -11.16 -33.40
CA TYR A 427 14.39 -12.27 -33.12
C TYR A 427 13.93 -13.01 -34.38
N GLY A 428 14.38 -12.65 -35.58
CA GLY A 428 13.95 -13.29 -36.82
C GLY A 428 12.45 -13.11 -37.12
N LYS A 429 11.87 -14.05 -37.87
CA LYS A 429 10.44 -14.03 -38.22
C LYS A 429 9.57 -14.42 -37.02
N GLN A 430 8.71 -13.50 -36.59
CA GLN A 430 7.88 -13.60 -35.37
C GLN A 430 6.37 -13.47 -35.64
N ASP A 431 5.97 -13.36 -36.91
CA ASP A 431 4.56 -13.30 -37.31
C ASP A 431 3.82 -14.59 -36.95
N SER A 432 2.55 -14.45 -36.57
CA SER A 432 1.71 -15.57 -36.18
C SER A 432 1.54 -16.60 -37.30
N THR A 433 1.45 -17.86 -36.89
CA THR A 433 1.22 -19.04 -37.74
C THR A 433 -0.25 -19.45 -37.81
N ILE A 434 -1.16 -18.72 -37.14
CA ILE A 434 -2.60 -18.98 -37.20
C ILE A 434 -3.12 -18.70 -38.61
N THR A 435 -3.82 -19.66 -39.21
CA THR A 435 -4.36 -19.54 -40.57
C THR A 435 -5.87 -19.31 -40.58
N ARG A 436 -6.39 -18.85 -41.73
CA ARG A 436 -7.83 -18.58 -41.90
C ARG A 436 -8.65 -19.87 -41.81
N GLU A 437 -8.13 -20.94 -42.42
CA GLU A 437 -8.77 -22.26 -42.44
C GLU A 437 -8.98 -22.82 -41.02
N GLN A 438 -8.10 -22.46 -40.07
CA GLN A 438 -8.20 -22.90 -38.68
C GLN A 438 -9.33 -22.21 -37.91
N VAL A 439 -9.74 -20.99 -38.30
CA VAL A 439 -10.65 -20.16 -37.49
C VAL A 439 -12.00 -19.86 -38.15
N GLU A 440 -12.08 -19.81 -39.49
CA GLU A 440 -13.29 -19.31 -40.20
C GLU A 440 -14.56 -20.13 -39.90
N ASN A 441 -14.43 -21.45 -39.70
CA ASN A 441 -15.57 -22.30 -39.36
C ASN A 441 -16.20 -21.97 -37.99
N MET A 442 -15.55 -21.14 -37.17
CA MET A 442 -16.00 -20.77 -35.83
C MET A 442 -16.52 -19.33 -35.70
N LEU A 443 -16.64 -18.61 -36.82
CA LEU A 443 -17.02 -17.18 -36.89
C LEU A 443 -18.50 -16.94 -37.24
N ASP A 444 -19.40 -17.85 -36.86
CA ASP A 444 -20.84 -17.75 -37.13
C ASP A 444 -21.19 -17.47 -38.61
N GLY A 445 -20.43 -18.10 -39.53
CA GLY A 445 -20.61 -17.95 -40.97
C GLY A 445 -19.96 -16.71 -41.59
N LEU A 446 -19.23 -15.90 -40.82
CA LEU A 446 -18.43 -14.79 -41.32
C LEU A 446 -17.05 -15.26 -41.81
N THR A 447 -16.48 -14.53 -42.77
CA THR A 447 -15.05 -14.62 -43.09
C THR A 447 -14.24 -13.85 -42.04
N VAL A 448 -12.92 -14.12 -41.95
CA VAL A 448 -12.03 -13.35 -41.07
C VAL A 448 -12.12 -11.85 -41.38
N ASP A 449 -12.07 -11.47 -42.66
CA ASP A 449 -12.13 -10.06 -43.05
C ASP A 449 -13.44 -9.41 -42.60
N LYS A 450 -14.57 -10.13 -42.74
CA LYS A 450 -15.86 -9.58 -42.32
C LYS A 450 -15.99 -9.45 -40.81
N ALA A 451 -15.46 -10.42 -40.07
CA ALA A 451 -15.40 -10.36 -38.61
C ALA A 451 -14.51 -9.21 -38.11
N MET A 452 -13.41 -8.91 -38.81
CA MET A 452 -12.57 -7.75 -38.51
C MET A 452 -13.26 -6.42 -38.83
N GLU A 453 -13.87 -6.28 -40.02
CA GLU A 453 -14.60 -5.07 -40.42
C GLU A 453 -15.74 -4.71 -39.45
N THR A 454 -16.35 -5.72 -38.84
CA THR A 454 -17.45 -5.56 -37.88
C THR A 454 -16.97 -5.48 -36.43
N ASN A 455 -15.65 -5.36 -36.21
CA ASN A 455 -15.00 -5.29 -34.90
C ASN A 455 -15.35 -6.47 -33.97
N ARG A 456 -15.46 -7.68 -34.52
CA ARG A 456 -15.82 -8.91 -33.78
C ARG A 456 -14.63 -9.82 -33.48
N LEU A 457 -13.42 -9.53 -33.99
CA LEU A 457 -12.20 -10.26 -33.64
C LEU A 457 -11.36 -9.52 -32.61
N PHE A 458 -11.00 -10.22 -31.55
CA PHE A 458 -10.16 -9.72 -30.46
C PHE A 458 -8.96 -10.65 -30.24
N ILE A 459 -7.95 -10.13 -29.56
CA ILE A 459 -6.73 -10.86 -29.22
C ILE A 459 -6.29 -10.58 -27.79
N LEU A 460 -5.87 -11.64 -27.09
CA LEU A 460 -5.02 -11.56 -25.91
C LEU A 460 -3.60 -11.93 -26.36
N ASP A 461 -2.72 -10.92 -26.48
CA ASP A 461 -1.37 -11.09 -27.04
C ASP A 461 -0.31 -10.89 -25.94
N HIS A 462 0.30 -11.99 -25.50
CA HIS A 462 1.44 -11.98 -24.59
C HIS A 462 2.76 -12.28 -25.32
N HIS A 463 2.73 -12.42 -26.65
CA HIS A 463 3.86 -12.91 -27.40
C HIS A 463 5.08 -12.00 -27.31
N ASP A 464 4.92 -10.74 -27.71
CA ASP A 464 6.03 -9.80 -27.80
C ASP A 464 6.60 -9.45 -26.42
N SER A 465 5.73 -9.39 -25.41
CA SER A 465 6.12 -9.11 -24.03
C SER A 465 6.98 -10.23 -23.42
N LEU A 466 6.76 -11.49 -23.83
CA LEU A 466 7.38 -12.66 -23.19
C LEU A 466 8.47 -13.32 -24.03
N MET A 467 8.38 -13.30 -25.36
CA MET A 467 9.33 -13.97 -26.26
C MET A 467 10.81 -13.64 -25.95
N PRO A 468 11.20 -12.38 -25.65
CA PRO A 468 12.58 -12.05 -25.25
C PRO A 468 13.09 -12.80 -24.01
N TYR A 469 12.20 -13.30 -23.15
CA TYR A 469 12.53 -13.98 -21.91
C TYR A 469 12.31 -15.50 -21.93
N VAL A 470 11.56 -16.04 -22.89
CA VAL A 470 11.20 -17.47 -22.93
C VAL A 470 12.43 -18.37 -22.85
N ARG A 471 13.50 -18.09 -23.61
CA ARG A 471 14.73 -18.90 -23.58
C ARG A 471 15.36 -18.95 -22.18
N ARG A 472 15.51 -17.78 -21.55
CA ARG A 472 16.15 -17.63 -20.22
C ARG A 472 15.30 -18.30 -19.13
N ILE A 473 13.97 -18.13 -19.19
CA ILE A 473 13.04 -18.75 -18.24
C ILE A 473 13.04 -20.27 -18.43
N ASN A 474 12.97 -20.76 -19.67
CA ASN A 474 12.92 -22.19 -19.95
C ASN A 474 14.24 -22.93 -19.63
N ALA A 475 15.36 -22.21 -19.50
CA ALA A 475 16.61 -22.76 -19.00
C ALA A 475 16.62 -23.02 -17.48
N THR A 476 15.59 -22.56 -16.74
CA THR A 476 15.37 -22.86 -15.32
C THR A 476 14.51 -24.11 -15.14
N SER A 477 14.05 -24.41 -13.92
CA SER A 477 13.04 -25.45 -13.66
C SER A 477 11.69 -25.14 -14.30
N THR A 478 11.38 -23.86 -14.56
CA THR A 478 10.12 -23.42 -15.17
C THR A 478 10.11 -23.63 -16.69
N LYS A 479 8.92 -23.85 -17.28
CA LYS A 479 8.71 -23.91 -18.73
C LYS A 479 7.48 -23.12 -19.14
N ILE A 480 7.63 -22.20 -20.07
CA ILE A 480 6.57 -21.37 -20.63
C ILE A 480 6.61 -21.36 -22.16
N TYR A 481 5.51 -20.91 -22.74
CA TYR A 481 5.43 -20.44 -24.12
C TYR A 481 5.14 -18.94 -24.11
N ALA A 482 5.44 -18.25 -25.22
CA ALA A 482 4.88 -16.95 -25.51
C ALA A 482 3.55 -17.16 -26.24
N THR A 483 2.44 -16.67 -25.67
CA THR A 483 1.09 -17.05 -26.12
C THR A 483 0.37 -15.93 -26.89
N ARG A 484 -0.41 -16.33 -27.90
CA ARG A 484 -1.47 -15.49 -28.50
C ARG A 484 -2.79 -16.23 -28.45
N THR A 485 -3.88 -15.55 -28.09
CA THR A 485 -5.23 -16.12 -28.10
C THR A 485 -6.14 -15.27 -28.96
N LEU A 486 -6.72 -15.86 -30.01
CA LEU A 486 -7.75 -15.20 -30.82
C LEU A 486 -9.14 -15.47 -30.26
N LEU A 487 -9.97 -14.45 -30.29
CA LEU A 487 -11.30 -14.43 -29.69
C LEU A 487 -12.30 -13.86 -30.70
N PHE A 488 -13.53 -14.35 -30.65
CA PHE A 488 -14.65 -13.85 -31.43
C PHE A 488 -15.78 -13.38 -30.53
N LEU A 489 -16.31 -12.19 -30.81
CA LEU A 489 -17.50 -11.65 -30.17
C LEU A 489 -18.74 -12.20 -30.88
N GLN A 490 -19.52 -13.00 -30.16
CA GLN A 490 -20.75 -13.63 -30.65
C GLN A 490 -21.92 -12.61 -30.67
N GLU A 491 -22.99 -12.95 -31.39
CA GLU A 491 -24.18 -12.08 -31.48
C GLU A 491 -24.90 -11.90 -30.14
N ASP A 492 -24.77 -12.88 -29.24
CA ASP A 492 -25.31 -12.82 -27.88
C ASP A 492 -24.47 -11.93 -26.93
N GLY A 493 -23.38 -11.33 -27.43
CA GLY A 493 -22.50 -10.45 -26.68
C GLY A 493 -21.41 -11.16 -25.88
N THR A 494 -21.29 -12.48 -25.97
CA THR A 494 -20.24 -13.25 -25.28
C THR A 494 -19.00 -13.45 -26.15
N LEU A 495 -17.84 -13.64 -25.51
CA LEU A 495 -16.59 -13.96 -26.20
C LEU A 495 -16.38 -15.49 -26.27
N LYS A 496 -15.91 -15.95 -27.44
CA LYS A 496 -15.57 -17.33 -27.73
C LYS A 496 -14.10 -17.42 -28.16
N PRO A 497 -13.30 -18.37 -27.65
CA PRO A 497 -11.93 -18.55 -28.12
C PRO A 497 -11.93 -19.27 -29.47
N LEU A 498 -11.02 -18.85 -30.37
CA LEU A 498 -10.87 -19.42 -31.71
C LEU A 498 -9.61 -20.27 -31.81
N ALA A 499 -8.49 -19.77 -31.30
CA ALA A 499 -7.20 -20.42 -31.40
C ALA A 499 -6.25 -19.90 -30.31
N ILE A 500 -5.34 -20.77 -29.87
CA ILE A 500 -4.20 -20.44 -29.02
C ILE A 500 -2.93 -20.82 -29.77
N GLU A 501 -2.05 -19.85 -29.99
CA GLU A 501 -0.71 -20.08 -30.51
C GLU A 501 0.28 -20.15 -29.34
N LEU A 502 1.01 -21.26 -29.27
CA LEU A 502 2.10 -21.49 -28.31
C LEU A 502 3.43 -21.36 -29.04
N SER A 503 4.17 -20.28 -28.80
CA SER A 503 5.42 -19.96 -29.50
C SER A 503 6.64 -20.19 -28.60
N LEU A 504 7.68 -20.82 -29.16
CA LEU A 504 9.00 -20.93 -28.57
C LEU A 504 10.05 -20.22 -29.43
N PRO A 505 11.14 -19.72 -28.85
CA PRO A 505 12.29 -19.29 -29.65
C PRO A 505 12.90 -20.49 -30.38
N ASN A 506 13.44 -20.26 -31.57
CA ASN A 506 14.05 -21.34 -32.36
C ASN A 506 15.23 -21.98 -31.60
N PRO A 507 15.32 -23.33 -31.51
CA PRO A 507 16.41 -23.99 -30.79
C PRO A 507 17.82 -23.56 -31.19
N ASN A 508 18.02 -23.14 -32.44
CA ASN A 508 19.33 -22.78 -32.98
C ASN A 508 19.76 -21.33 -32.67
N GLY A 509 18.87 -20.48 -32.17
CA GLY A 509 19.14 -19.06 -31.92
C GLY A 509 17.86 -18.21 -32.01
N ASP A 510 17.82 -17.09 -31.30
CA ASP A 510 16.64 -16.20 -31.32
C ASP A 510 16.46 -15.53 -32.69
N GLU A 511 17.56 -15.28 -33.40
CA GLU A 511 17.61 -14.69 -34.74
C GLU A 511 16.91 -15.52 -35.83
N PHE A 512 16.61 -16.80 -35.55
CA PHE A 512 15.95 -17.71 -36.48
C PHE A 512 14.42 -17.76 -36.34
N GLY A 513 13.81 -16.85 -35.57
CA GLY A 513 12.35 -16.75 -35.46
C GLY A 513 11.73 -17.61 -34.37
N ALA A 514 10.40 -17.60 -34.33
CA ALA A 514 9.61 -18.47 -33.45
C ALA A 514 9.31 -19.82 -34.12
N VAL A 515 9.24 -20.87 -33.29
CA VAL A 515 8.64 -22.16 -33.63
C VAL A 515 7.33 -22.26 -32.87
N SER A 516 6.21 -22.20 -33.60
CA SER A 516 4.88 -22.09 -33.03
C SER A 516 4.03 -23.32 -33.31
N LYS A 517 3.11 -23.62 -32.39
CA LYS A 517 2.03 -24.60 -32.57
C LYS A 517 0.70 -23.94 -32.26
N VAL A 518 -0.28 -24.16 -33.12
CA VAL A 518 -1.63 -23.63 -32.97
C VAL A 518 -2.57 -24.73 -32.49
N TYR A 519 -3.34 -24.43 -31.46
CA TYR A 519 -4.39 -25.26 -30.90
C TYR A 519 -5.73 -24.55 -31.08
N THR A 520 -6.74 -25.26 -31.55
CA THR A 520 -8.12 -24.77 -31.64
C THR A 520 -8.98 -25.47 -30.59
N PRO A 521 -10.14 -24.92 -30.21
CA PRO A 521 -11.10 -25.62 -29.36
C PRO A 521 -11.39 -27.02 -29.92
N GLY A 522 -11.00 -28.04 -29.16
CA GLY A 522 -11.14 -29.46 -29.51
C GLY A 522 -12.33 -30.11 -28.79
N GLY A 523 -12.81 -31.22 -29.36
CA GLY A 523 -13.84 -32.06 -28.72
C GLY A 523 -13.30 -32.90 -27.55
N ASN A 524 -13.94 -34.03 -27.28
CA ASN A 524 -13.54 -34.93 -26.19
C ASN A 524 -12.21 -35.65 -26.46
N GLY A 525 -11.58 -36.20 -25.41
CA GLY A 525 -10.37 -37.02 -25.53
C GLY A 525 -9.08 -36.20 -25.52
N VAL A 526 -8.07 -36.65 -26.27
CA VAL A 526 -6.71 -36.05 -26.24
C VAL A 526 -6.72 -34.60 -26.72
N GLU A 527 -7.49 -34.28 -27.75
CA GLU A 527 -7.59 -32.93 -28.30
C GLU A 527 -8.17 -31.95 -27.27
N GLY A 528 -9.22 -32.34 -26.54
CA GLY A 528 -9.78 -31.56 -25.43
C GLY A 528 -8.77 -31.35 -24.30
N SER A 529 -7.98 -32.38 -23.95
CA SER A 529 -6.91 -32.24 -22.95
C SER A 529 -5.79 -31.29 -23.42
N LEU A 530 -5.38 -31.37 -24.68
CA LEU A 530 -4.39 -30.47 -25.27
C LEU A 530 -4.90 -29.02 -25.31
N TRP A 531 -6.17 -28.82 -25.64
CA TRP A 531 -6.82 -27.51 -25.59
C TRP A 531 -6.83 -26.93 -24.18
N GLN A 532 -7.19 -27.73 -23.17
CA GLN A 532 -7.13 -27.30 -21.77
C GLN A 532 -5.70 -26.94 -21.33
N LEU A 533 -4.69 -27.71 -21.76
CA LEU A 533 -3.29 -27.37 -21.50
C LEU A 533 -2.86 -26.06 -22.18
N ALA A 534 -3.30 -25.82 -23.43
CA ALA A 534 -3.03 -24.56 -24.13
C ALA A 534 -3.63 -23.37 -23.35
N LYS A 535 -4.87 -23.48 -22.87
CA LYS A 535 -5.50 -22.46 -22.00
C LYS A 535 -4.73 -22.27 -20.69
N THR A 536 -4.23 -23.35 -20.09
CA THR A 536 -3.38 -23.25 -18.88
C THR A 536 -2.11 -22.45 -19.15
N TYR A 537 -1.43 -22.63 -20.29
CA TYR A 537 -0.26 -21.81 -20.64
C TYR A 537 -0.61 -20.34 -20.83
N VAL A 538 -1.77 -20.04 -21.43
CA VAL A 538 -2.28 -18.65 -21.51
C VAL A 538 -2.52 -18.09 -20.11
N ALA A 539 -3.15 -18.85 -19.21
CA ALA A 539 -3.39 -18.42 -17.84
C ALA A 539 -2.08 -18.22 -17.04
N VAL A 540 -1.05 -19.02 -17.29
CA VAL A 540 0.29 -18.83 -16.70
C VAL A 540 0.91 -17.50 -17.16
N ASN A 541 0.89 -17.23 -18.47
CA ASN A 541 1.34 -15.97 -19.04
C ASN A 541 0.57 -14.79 -18.44
N ASP A 542 -0.76 -14.85 -18.51
CA ASP A 542 -1.65 -13.78 -18.06
C ASP A 542 -1.50 -13.50 -16.56
N SER A 543 -1.37 -14.54 -15.73
CA SER A 543 -1.14 -14.39 -14.29
C SER A 543 0.18 -13.68 -13.97
N GLY A 544 1.28 -14.06 -14.64
CA GLY A 544 2.57 -13.39 -14.42
C GLY A 544 2.61 -11.96 -14.95
N VAL A 545 2.01 -11.71 -16.13
CA VAL A 545 1.87 -10.35 -16.67
C VAL A 545 0.95 -9.50 -15.79
N HIS A 546 -0.16 -10.05 -15.32
CA HIS A 546 -1.04 -9.39 -14.36
C HIS A 546 -0.27 -8.97 -13.11
N GLN A 547 0.41 -9.91 -12.42
CA GLN A 547 1.05 -9.62 -11.15
C GLN A 547 2.18 -8.59 -11.30
N LEU A 548 3.00 -8.71 -12.35
CA LEU A 548 4.19 -7.86 -12.50
C LEU A 548 3.90 -6.53 -13.18
N ILE A 549 2.98 -6.52 -14.15
CA ILE A 549 2.79 -5.41 -15.07
C ILE A 549 1.49 -4.67 -14.72
N SER A 550 0.33 -5.30 -14.90
CA SER A 550 -0.96 -4.67 -14.65
C SER A 550 -1.14 -4.24 -13.19
N HIS A 551 -0.67 -5.07 -12.25
CA HIS A 551 -0.78 -4.84 -10.82
C HIS A 551 0.46 -4.10 -10.31
N TRP A 552 1.61 -4.76 -10.19
CA TRP A 552 2.77 -4.13 -9.57
C TRP A 552 3.27 -2.86 -10.31
N LEU A 553 3.60 -2.95 -11.60
CA LEU A 553 4.18 -1.82 -12.32
C LEU A 553 3.17 -0.67 -12.49
N HIS A 554 2.01 -0.95 -13.07
CA HIS A 554 1.02 0.08 -13.46
C HIS A 554 0.23 0.66 -12.28
N THR A 555 0.33 0.10 -11.08
CA THR A 555 -0.28 0.68 -9.87
C THR A 555 0.78 1.02 -8.82
N HIS A 556 1.38 0.02 -8.17
CA HIS A 556 2.30 0.19 -7.05
C HIS A 556 3.54 1.01 -7.41
N ALA A 557 4.28 0.62 -8.43
CA ALA A 557 5.58 1.23 -8.73
C ALA A 557 5.44 2.65 -9.31
N VAL A 558 4.47 2.88 -10.21
CA VAL A 558 4.29 4.20 -10.88
C VAL A 558 3.65 5.27 -9.99
N ILE A 559 2.86 4.89 -8.99
CA ILE A 559 2.23 5.86 -8.09
C ILE A 559 3.19 6.38 -7.00
N GLU A 560 4.14 5.55 -6.54
CA GLU A 560 5.07 5.91 -5.45
C GLU A 560 5.87 7.20 -5.74
N PRO A 561 6.42 7.45 -6.95
CA PRO A 561 7.04 8.73 -7.29
C PRO A 561 6.11 9.94 -7.11
N ILE A 562 4.81 9.78 -7.36
CA ILE A 562 3.80 10.85 -7.23
C ILE A 562 3.52 11.13 -5.75
N VAL A 563 3.48 10.09 -4.91
CA VAL A 563 3.38 10.24 -3.44
C VAL A 563 4.58 11.05 -2.91
N ILE A 564 5.79 10.67 -3.31
CA ILE A 564 7.02 11.35 -2.89
C ILE A 564 7.03 12.80 -3.40
N ALA A 565 6.68 13.04 -4.68
CA ALA A 565 6.65 14.39 -5.24
C ALA A 565 5.63 15.30 -4.54
N THR A 566 4.44 14.77 -4.24
CA THR A 566 3.37 15.52 -3.56
C THR A 566 3.85 16.00 -2.19
N ASN A 567 4.40 15.10 -1.37
CA ASN A 567 4.87 15.44 -0.02
C ASN A 567 6.12 16.34 -0.04
N ARG A 568 6.94 16.27 -1.10
CA ARG A 568 8.15 17.13 -1.26
C ARG A 568 7.86 18.55 -1.73
N GLN A 569 6.79 18.76 -2.49
CA GLN A 569 6.58 20.00 -3.26
C GLN A 569 5.26 20.71 -2.94
N LEU A 570 4.25 20.00 -2.46
CA LEU A 570 2.94 20.58 -2.15
C LEU A 570 2.72 20.56 -0.64
N SER A 571 2.68 21.76 -0.04
CA SER A 571 2.37 21.92 1.38
C SER A 571 1.00 21.30 1.71
N VAL A 572 0.81 20.85 2.96
CA VAL A 572 -0.45 20.29 3.45
C VAL A 572 -1.66 21.23 3.29
N VAL A 573 -1.43 22.54 3.18
CA VAL A 573 -2.48 23.54 2.92
C VAL A 573 -2.82 23.69 1.42
N HIS A 574 -2.04 23.09 0.52
CA HIS A 574 -2.23 23.22 -0.92
C HIS A 574 -3.48 22.45 -1.38
N PRO A 575 -4.35 23.03 -2.23
CA PRO A 575 -5.58 22.36 -2.66
C PRO A 575 -5.32 21.01 -3.34
N ILE A 576 -4.29 20.93 -4.19
CA ILE A 576 -3.91 19.68 -4.86
C ILE A 576 -3.32 18.65 -3.88
N HIS A 577 -2.62 19.08 -2.82
CA HIS A 577 -2.17 18.14 -1.79
C HIS A 577 -3.39 17.50 -1.11
N LYS A 578 -4.35 18.32 -0.67
CA LYS A 578 -5.58 17.84 -0.04
C LYS A 578 -6.42 16.93 -0.94
N LEU A 579 -6.45 17.22 -2.23
CA LEU A 579 -7.15 16.41 -3.23
C LEU A 579 -6.49 15.03 -3.39
N LEU A 580 -5.15 14.99 -3.50
CA LEU A 580 -4.43 13.76 -3.86
C LEU A 580 -4.10 12.87 -2.66
N HIS A 581 -3.76 13.45 -1.51
CA HIS A 581 -3.27 12.73 -0.34
C HIS A 581 -4.12 11.53 0.10
N PRO A 582 -5.48 11.60 0.12
CA PRO A 582 -6.30 10.44 0.47
C PRO A 582 -6.11 9.22 -0.44
N HIS A 583 -5.71 9.43 -1.69
CA HIS A 583 -5.47 8.38 -2.68
C HIS A 583 -4.10 7.71 -2.55
N PHE A 584 -3.21 8.24 -1.71
CA PHE A 584 -1.86 7.70 -1.50
C PHE A 584 -1.73 6.82 -0.27
N ARG A 585 -2.76 6.85 0.59
CA ARG A 585 -2.81 6.14 1.86
C ARG A 585 -2.27 4.72 1.70
N ASP A 586 -1.32 4.36 2.57
CA ASP A 586 -0.76 3.02 2.71
C ASP A 586 0.14 2.56 1.53
N THR A 587 0.32 3.35 0.48
CA THR A 587 1.09 2.95 -0.72
C THR A 587 2.57 2.75 -0.42
N MET A 588 3.23 3.72 0.22
CA MET A 588 4.67 3.62 0.49
C MET A 588 4.99 2.44 1.41
N THR A 589 4.14 2.19 2.41
CA THR A 589 4.29 1.06 3.34
C THR A 589 4.18 -0.28 2.63
N ILE A 590 3.11 -0.51 1.85
CA ILE A 590 2.97 -1.80 1.15
C ILE A 590 4.09 -2.01 0.14
N ASN A 591 4.53 -0.96 -0.55
CA ASN A 591 5.64 -1.06 -1.50
C ASN A 591 6.96 -1.38 -0.80
N ALA A 592 7.24 -0.75 0.34
CA ALA A 592 8.45 -1.03 1.12
C ALA A 592 8.48 -2.48 1.62
N LEU A 593 7.35 -2.96 2.16
CA LEU A 593 7.21 -4.36 2.59
C LEU A 593 7.36 -5.32 1.41
N ALA A 594 6.77 -5.01 0.25
CA ALA A 594 6.92 -5.81 -0.96
C ALA A 594 8.39 -5.92 -1.41
N ARG A 595 9.18 -4.84 -1.34
CA ARG A 595 10.63 -4.92 -1.61
C ARG A 595 11.38 -5.79 -0.59
N GLN A 596 10.86 -5.96 0.62
CA GLN A 596 11.48 -6.78 1.65
C GLN A 596 11.15 -8.27 1.56
N THR A 597 9.94 -8.63 1.11
CA THR A 597 9.47 -10.02 1.20
C THR A 597 8.91 -10.59 -0.12
N LEU A 598 8.40 -9.73 -1.00
CA LEU A 598 7.65 -10.13 -2.19
C LEU A 598 8.52 -10.12 -3.45
N THR A 599 9.12 -8.99 -3.78
CA THR A 599 9.81 -8.74 -5.06
C THR A 599 11.33 -8.86 -4.98
N ASN A 600 11.87 -9.23 -3.81
CA ASN A 600 13.30 -9.42 -3.61
C ASN A 600 13.82 -10.73 -4.21
N ALA A 601 15.13 -10.84 -4.31
CA ALA A 601 15.81 -12.08 -4.61
C ALA A 601 15.38 -13.19 -3.63
N GLY A 602 14.83 -14.28 -4.14
CA GLY A 602 14.27 -15.38 -3.35
C GLY A 602 12.94 -15.07 -2.64
N GLY A 603 12.34 -13.90 -2.90
CA GLY A 603 11.02 -13.52 -2.37
C GLY A 603 9.88 -14.27 -3.06
N PHE A 604 8.66 -14.04 -2.57
CA PHE A 604 7.45 -14.78 -3.00
C PHE A 604 7.20 -14.72 -4.52
N ILE A 605 7.44 -13.58 -5.18
CA ILE A 605 7.22 -13.48 -6.63
C ILE A 605 8.19 -14.38 -7.39
N GLU A 606 9.46 -14.43 -6.97
CA GLU A 606 10.46 -15.25 -7.66
C GLU A 606 10.26 -16.75 -7.42
N SER A 607 9.65 -17.13 -6.29
CA SER A 607 9.38 -18.53 -5.95
C SER A 607 8.07 -19.07 -6.52
N THR A 608 7.10 -18.21 -6.83
CA THR A 608 5.74 -18.64 -7.22
C THR A 608 5.30 -18.21 -8.61
N VAL A 609 5.95 -17.23 -9.24
CA VAL A 609 5.57 -16.71 -10.56
C VAL A 609 6.62 -17.11 -11.60
N PHE A 610 6.16 -17.50 -12.79
CA PHE A 610 6.98 -18.15 -13.81
C PHE A 610 8.30 -17.45 -14.20
N PRO A 611 8.44 -16.09 -14.18
CA PRO A 611 9.71 -15.46 -14.55
C PRO A 611 10.83 -15.73 -13.54
N GLY A 612 10.49 -16.14 -12.31
CA GLY A 612 11.46 -16.35 -11.24
C GLY A 612 12.37 -15.14 -11.03
N LYS A 613 13.69 -15.37 -11.00
CA LYS A 613 14.71 -14.31 -10.85
C LYS A 613 14.69 -13.22 -11.93
N TYR A 614 13.98 -13.42 -13.04
CA TYR A 614 13.86 -12.44 -14.12
C TYR A 614 12.63 -11.54 -13.98
N ALA A 615 11.77 -11.76 -12.98
CA ALA A 615 10.49 -11.07 -12.81
C ALA A 615 10.61 -9.55 -12.81
N MET A 616 11.45 -9.01 -11.92
CA MET A 616 11.56 -7.56 -11.75
C MET A 616 12.29 -6.90 -12.92
N GLU A 617 13.28 -7.58 -13.50
CA GLU A 617 13.97 -7.13 -14.72
C GLU A 617 13.00 -7.03 -15.91
N MET A 618 12.16 -8.05 -16.11
CA MET A 618 11.13 -8.06 -17.16
C MET A 618 10.15 -6.89 -17.00
N SER A 619 9.74 -6.58 -15.76
CA SER A 619 8.89 -5.40 -15.51
C SER A 619 9.58 -4.09 -15.89
N ALA A 620 10.91 -3.98 -15.74
CA ALA A 620 11.66 -2.78 -16.13
C ALA A 620 11.83 -2.67 -17.64
N VAL A 621 11.96 -3.78 -18.36
CA VAL A 621 11.95 -3.77 -19.83
C VAL A 621 10.59 -3.30 -20.35
N LEU A 622 9.48 -3.83 -19.81
CA LEU A 622 8.13 -3.45 -20.24
C LEU A 622 7.73 -2.03 -19.83
N TYR A 623 8.37 -1.45 -18.81
CA TYR A 623 8.20 -0.04 -18.47
C TYR A 623 8.66 0.92 -19.57
N LYS A 624 9.49 0.48 -20.54
CA LYS A 624 9.89 1.30 -21.69
C LYS A 624 8.71 1.80 -22.52
N ASP A 625 7.63 1.03 -22.57
CA ASP A 625 6.42 1.34 -23.34
C ASP A 625 5.32 1.98 -22.48
N TRP A 626 5.61 2.30 -21.22
CA TRP A 626 4.66 2.94 -20.32
C TRP A 626 4.50 4.43 -20.65
N VAL A 627 3.25 4.86 -20.87
CA VAL A 627 2.93 6.24 -21.27
C VAL A 627 1.81 6.78 -20.38
N PHE A 628 2.14 7.68 -19.46
CA PHE A 628 1.22 8.20 -18.44
C PHE A 628 -0.21 8.56 -18.94
N PRO A 629 -0.40 9.41 -19.97
CA PRO A 629 -1.75 9.79 -20.41
C PRO A 629 -2.57 8.63 -21.00
N GLU A 630 -1.93 7.56 -21.44
CA GLU A 630 -2.62 6.39 -22.02
C GLU A 630 -3.26 5.50 -20.95
N HIS A 631 -2.93 5.70 -19.66
CA HIS A 631 -3.57 4.99 -18.54
C HIS A 631 -4.92 5.60 -18.11
N ALA A 632 -5.34 6.71 -18.71
CA ALA A 632 -6.71 7.18 -18.56
C ALA A 632 -7.64 6.14 -19.20
N LEU A 633 -8.64 5.65 -18.45
CA LEU A 633 -9.52 4.57 -18.91
C LEU A 633 -10.09 4.78 -20.34
N PRO A 634 -10.58 5.98 -20.74
CA PRO A 634 -11.03 6.19 -22.11
C PRO A 634 -9.91 6.07 -23.16
N ALA A 635 -8.71 6.56 -22.84
CA ALA A 635 -7.56 6.50 -23.75
C ALA A 635 -7.04 5.06 -23.90
N ASP A 636 -6.96 4.31 -22.79
CA ASP A 636 -6.57 2.90 -22.78
C ASP A 636 -7.54 2.05 -23.64
N LEU A 637 -8.86 2.25 -23.48
CA LEU A 637 -9.88 1.54 -24.26
C LEU A 637 -9.84 1.87 -25.76
N ILE A 638 -9.44 3.08 -26.15
CA ILE A 638 -9.29 3.49 -27.56
C ILE A 638 -8.00 2.92 -28.15
N LYS A 639 -6.94 2.84 -27.34
CA LYS A 639 -5.63 2.31 -27.74
C LYS A 639 -5.71 0.81 -28.02
N ARG A 640 -6.41 0.07 -27.18
CA ARG A 640 -6.68 -1.37 -27.34
C ARG A 640 -7.74 -1.61 -28.41
#